data_AF-A0A024SH46-F1
#
_entry.id   AF-A0A024SH46-F1
#
_cell.length_a   1.000
_cell.length_b   1.000
_cell.length_c   1.000
_cell.angle_alpha   90.00
_cell.angle_beta   90.00
_cell.angle_gamma   90.00
#
_symmetry.space_group_name_H-M   'P 1'
#
loop_
_entity.id
_entity.type
_entity.pdbx_description
1 polymer ?
#
loop_
_entity_poly.entity_id
_entity_poly.type
_entity_poly.pdbx_seq_one_letter_code
_entity_poly.pdbx_strand_id
1 'polypeptide(L)'
;MDQLPDEAPAGQSFEASSFEASHDTALCLIPPPQLWDPINTLRSLNDEKFTKWPPHVTLVYPFVTPEALPEVIEALCRSHLEPQDDDISINLEEPGVFSHRRRSKTVFIRPRPGPNVDRLSDLRDRILRFLEWPKGRDYQPHMTLAQSEDDTTSWHQFLMEKARLLTPVTWRNHQLAIMMRDPTSKGQSGASRPMRVWGYIDLASRSLVRDSAALAAIPGLPVDASLPRHQATFRYNKDQELWEPLGGPITNTVAGPTSLTHLVIASYNVMAEFDWPPSSSRYPALVGNILSERASADILVLQEVTDHFLGFLLDDQDIRSRYPYATHGPPHQHGLGPLPSHSNVVVLSKLPFQWEYLAGVKKHKGFGILQFPTVRFGEASDAPSLPLVLAACHLSKGLTDAALATKRDEIKRVAQHLESSFPRHPWVIAGDFNLASSSHTIDTALERGDVTDKGLELLREIEATVSRAGMQDAWLASRVGPGESSSSSTKGNHEYFLELYEGEQGATFDPLSNPLAAASSGVDGARPQRYDRILVTKDAPFQPRGFNMFGQVLDSKGDDSQAPASDHWGIRCLLVASTQNSSVIGPSNSKLQEISLHKAGVTLGSFEELKGCLVSSGQFPASSDAELRNEAISLLKTTLLDSDAESAGNSTRSQVQLVVIPVGSFGLGVWTSSSDVDCLCVGNISSRTFFALAIQKLRKASANGIKILRRVKANSGTMLELEIRGIKFDLQYCSAAAIAQGYPEVFKRPSSDPIFALPLQSLAKLKPARDLFYLRRSIPDMTKYRVAHLVIKAWAKSRGLYAAKFGLLGGIHITSMLVPVCKALANEPEAASTADVLTSFFHHYSTFDWATGVVYDPFYHTELRYHRTFREPLCLLGWHGPSLNTASSASISTVNALASEFTRAATLLSQEGMTWSKFLGVEQSESPSSLLEKGAADFLDSYRTYIKISARYWGSSQQKGRKYLGWLESRLISILVDISRKSPGIVPRIWPARFTDEEQSSSNTDAENPELTACYLIGLKKDDAAANKSATSLTTAEGAIQGILQEFESRIQKSDKYFDPEHCWMSASIARRSSLGPVQLAPEQLYDYDAADTDIDSDDEDDAEELEQNEAVGDPLASNKDAARVSKLATTSHVKPPGAGKLRTAVDALNRIRWDPGMDSADYVVGYEDRFLGAQEKALDSWRTEQTDEEFIPQHRILYFKRKSDGVIVWDRRSRVDAIFGSG
;
A
#
# COMPACT_ATOMS: atom_id res chain seq x y z
N MET A 1 -24.90 32.41 109.33
CA MET A 1 -26.15 33.18 109.34
C MET A 1 -26.22 33.90 108.01
N ASP A 2 -27.07 33.58 107.05
CA ASP A 2 -28.13 32.59 106.97
C ASP A 2 -28.51 32.45 105.49
N GLN A 3 -29.01 31.26 105.15
CA GLN A 3 -29.88 30.93 104.02
C GLN A 3 -29.29 30.59 102.63
N LEU A 4 -29.76 29.42 102.18
CA LEU A 4 -29.57 28.68 100.93
C LEU A 4 -30.01 29.46 99.68
N PRO A 5 -29.57 29.02 98.49
CA PRO A 5 -30.38 29.08 97.29
C PRO A 5 -30.94 27.69 96.95
N ASP A 6 -32.27 27.62 96.91
CA ASP A 6 -33.07 26.50 96.42
C ASP A 6 -33.04 26.39 94.89
N GLU A 7 -33.05 25.13 94.45
CA GLU A 7 -33.70 24.54 93.27
C GLU A 7 -33.49 25.17 91.88
N ALA A 8 -32.71 24.45 91.08
CA ALA A 8 -32.75 24.48 89.62
C ALA A 8 -34.11 23.98 89.10
N PRO A 9 -34.73 24.63 88.10
CA PRO A 9 -35.94 24.10 87.50
C PRO A 9 -35.60 22.88 86.63
N ALA A 10 -36.27 21.78 86.96
CA ALA A 10 -36.33 20.56 86.20
C ALA A 10 -36.93 20.76 84.80
N GLY A 11 -36.37 20.04 83.83
CA GLY A 11 -37.12 19.46 82.71
C GLY A 11 -37.85 20.42 81.77
N GLN A 12 -37.14 21.00 80.80
CA GLN A 12 -37.77 21.21 79.49
C GLN A 12 -37.88 19.85 78.80
N SER A 13 -39.05 19.24 78.92
CA SER A 13 -39.53 18.24 77.98
C SER A 13 -39.48 18.84 76.57
N PHE A 14 -38.69 18.26 75.68
CA PHE A 14 -38.81 18.51 74.25
C PHE A 14 -40.24 18.13 73.85
N GLU A 15 -41.06 19.13 73.53
CA GLU A 15 -42.29 18.90 72.80
C GLU A 15 -41.92 18.29 71.44
N ALA A 16 -42.57 17.18 71.09
CA ALA A 16 -42.33 16.41 69.89
C ALA A 16 -42.60 17.24 68.62
N SER A 17 -41.56 17.85 68.06
CA SER A 17 -41.56 18.26 66.67
C SER A 17 -41.23 17.03 65.83
N SER A 18 -42.20 16.48 65.10
CA SER A 18 -41.94 15.41 64.14
C SER A 18 -40.93 15.88 63.10
N PHE A 19 -39.75 15.27 63.02
CA PHE A 19 -38.74 15.64 62.03
C PHE A 19 -39.23 15.29 60.60
N GLU A 20 -39.23 16.28 59.71
CA GLU A 20 -39.65 16.09 58.31
C GLU A 20 -38.52 15.48 57.48
N ALA A 21 -38.84 14.47 56.68
CA ALA A 21 -37.87 13.79 55.82
C ALA A 21 -37.59 14.58 54.54
N SER A 22 -36.31 14.80 54.20
CA SER A 22 -35.87 15.52 53.02
C SER A 22 -34.93 14.72 52.12
N HIS A 23 -35.19 14.76 50.81
CA HIS A 23 -34.30 14.19 49.78
C HIS A 23 -33.06 15.05 49.50
N ASP A 24 -32.92 16.19 50.18
CA ASP A 24 -31.73 17.04 50.09
C ASP A 24 -30.63 16.66 51.08
N THR A 25 -30.88 15.73 52.01
CA THR A 25 -29.85 15.24 52.94
C THR A 25 -29.83 13.71 52.98
N ALA A 26 -28.68 13.16 53.34
CA ALA A 26 -28.51 11.72 53.57
C ALA A 26 -27.48 11.48 54.66
N LEU A 27 -27.63 10.37 55.39
CA LEU A 27 -26.60 9.87 56.29
C LEU A 27 -25.93 8.65 55.65
N CYS A 28 -24.62 8.71 55.47
CA CYS A 28 -23.86 7.75 54.68
C CYS A 28 -22.56 7.32 55.37
N LEU A 29 -22.04 6.19 54.92
CA LEU A 29 -20.67 5.73 55.19
C LEU A 29 -19.88 5.94 53.91
N ILE A 30 -18.75 6.63 53.99
CA ILE A 30 -17.91 6.96 52.83
C ILE A 30 -16.56 6.26 53.04
N PRO A 31 -16.10 5.42 52.08
CA PRO A 31 -14.79 4.81 52.19
C PRO A 31 -13.69 5.88 52.12
N PRO A 32 -12.51 5.64 52.72
CA PRO A 32 -11.37 6.55 52.58
C PRO A 32 -11.02 6.85 51.11
N PRO A 33 -10.60 8.08 50.76
CA PRO A 33 -10.31 8.50 49.38
C PRO A 33 -9.38 7.57 48.59
N GLN A 34 -8.38 6.98 49.24
CA GLN A 34 -7.43 6.05 48.63
C GLN A 34 -8.07 4.76 48.06
N LEU A 35 -9.31 4.44 48.45
CA LEU A 35 -10.05 3.29 47.93
C LEU A 35 -10.98 3.65 46.77
N TRP A 36 -11.06 4.93 46.39
CA TRP A 36 -12.05 5.40 45.43
C TRP A 36 -11.71 5.03 44.00
N ASP A 37 -10.43 5.02 43.63
CA ASP A 37 -10.03 4.89 42.22
C ASP A 37 -10.53 3.60 41.56
N PRO A 38 -10.34 2.39 42.13
CA PRO A 38 -10.86 1.16 41.52
C PRO A 38 -12.40 1.18 41.36
N ILE A 39 -13.11 1.73 42.34
CA ILE A 39 -14.56 1.84 42.35
C ILE A 39 -15.03 2.82 41.27
N ASN A 40 -14.39 3.99 41.21
CA ASN A 40 -14.74 5.08 40.33
C ASN A 40 -14.34 4.83 38.88
N THR A 41 -13.32 4.02 38.62
CA THR A 41 -13.00 3.53 37.27
C THR A 41 -14.21 2.84 36.66
N LEU A 42 -14.86 1.92 37.39
CA LEU A 42 -16.08 1.26 36.94
C LEU A 42 -17.29 2.20 36.94
N ARG A 43 -17.52 2.96 38.03
CA ARG A 43 -18.68 3.86 38.14
C ARG A 43 -18.68 4.97 37.08
N SER A 44 -17.52 5.49 36.70
CA SER A 44 -17.42 6.62 35.77
C SER A 44 -18.05 6.35 34.41
N LEU A 45 -18.04 5.09 33.97
CA LEU A 45 -18.64 4.67 32.70
C LEU A 45 -19.98 3.94 32.88
N ASN A 46 -20.35 3.51 34.08
CA ASN A 46 -21.49 2.61 34.26
C ASN A 46 -22.56 3.10 35.25
N ASP A 47 -22.31 4.16 36.01
CA ASP A 47 -23.23 4.74 37.00
C ASP A 47 -23.60 6.19 36.64
N GLU A 48 -24.87 6.46 36.32
CA GLU A 48 -25.39 7.81 36.02
C GLU A 48 -25.33 8.77 37.23
N LYS A 49 -25.11 8.23 38.44
CA LYS A 49 -24.96 9.00 39.67
C LYS A 49 -23.50 9.28 40.02
N PHE A 50 -22.54 8.83 39.22
CA PHE A 50 -21.10 9.02 39.47
C PHE A 50 -20.71 10.49 39.74
N THR A 51 -21.19 11.43 38.94
CA THR A 51 -20.91 12.88 39.11
C THR A 51 -21.73 13.54 40.23
N LYS A 52 -22.74 12.82 40.76
CA LYS A 52 -23.70 13.33 41.74
C LYS A 52 -23.43 12.83 43.16
N TRP A 53 -22.81 11.65 43.29
CA TRP A 53 -22.57 10.99 44.57
C TRP A 53 -21.16 10.39 44.63
N PRO A 54 -20.42 10.59 45.73
CA PRO A 54 -19.18 9.86 45.96
C PRO A 54 -19.48 8.36 46.12
N PRO A 55 -18.47 7.47 46.06
CA PRO A 55 -18.64 6.11 46.55
C PRO A 55 -19.18 6.16 47.98
N HIS A 56 -20.30 5.49 48.25
CA HIS A 56 -20.93 5.53 49.56
C HIS A 56 -21.80 4.30 49.80
N VAL A 57 -22.00 3.99 51.08
CA VAL A 57 -23.06 3.10 51.57
C VAL A 57 -24.09 3.98 52.29
N THR A 58 -25.34 3.95 51.84
CA THR A 58 -26.40 4.76 52.44
C THR A 58 -26.89 4.13 53.73
N LEU A 59 -26.87 4.87 54.85
CA LEU A 59 -27.44 4.43 56.12
C LEU A 59 -28.90 4.88 56.25
N VAL A 60 -29.17 6.18 56.04
CA VAL A 60 -30.51 6.76 56.06
C VAL A 60 -30.67 7.75 54.90
N TYR A 61 -31.66 7.50 54.04
CA TYR A 61 -32.07 8.40 52.95
C TYR A 61 -33.55 8.17 52.59
N PRO A 62 -34.37 9.22 52.44
CA PRO A 62 -34.12 10.62 52.83
C PRO A 62 -33.76 10.76 54.32
N PHE A 63 -33.00 11.80 54.68
CA PHE A 63 -32.70 12.15 56.07
C PHE A 63 -33.50 13.41 56.47
N VAL A 64 -33.02 14.33 57.32
CA VAL A 64 -33.81 15.48 57.80
C VAL A 64 -33.68 16.72 56.90
N THR A 65 -34.57 17.70 57.01
CA THR A 65 -34.40 18.98 56.28
C THR A 65 -33.04 19.65 56.58
N PRO A 66 -32.41 20.34 55.61
CA PRO A 66 -31.12 21.02 55.80
C PRO A 66 -31.05 21.92 57.03
N GLU A 67 -32.16 22.59 57.37
CA GLU A 67 -32.30 23.52 58.49
C GLU A 67 -32.26 22.78 59.84
N ALA A 68 -32.79 21.56 59.89
CA ALA A 68 -32.86 20.75 61.12
C ALA A 68 -31.56 19.99 61.44
N LEU A 69 -30.58 19.97 60.52
CA LEU A 69 -29.35 19.18 60.69
C LEU A 69 -28.57 19.49 61.98
N PRO A 70 -28.28 20.76 62.35
CA PRO A 70 -27.49 21.03 63.56
C PRO A 70 -28.13 20.47 64.84
N GLU A 71 -29.44 20.69 65.01
CA GLU A 71 -30.20 20.28 66.19
C GLU A 71 -30.37 18.75 66.27
N VAL A 72 -30.75 18.12 65.15
CA VAL A 72 -30.93 16.67 65.05
C VAL A 72 -29.63 15.93 65.34
N ILE A 73 -28.52 16.42 64.82
CA ILE A 73 -27.21 15.78 64.98
C ILE A 73 -26.70 15.92 66.41
N GLU A 74 -26.87 17.08 67.03
CA GLU A 74 -26.52 17.28 68.44
C GLU A 74 -27.33 16.37 69.36
N ALA A 75 -28.64 16.25 69.11
CA ALA A 75 -29.51 15.33 69.85
C ALA A 75 -29.13 13.86 69.63
N LEU A 76 -28.81 13.46 68.38
CA LEU A 76 -28.37 12.10 68.07
C LEU A 76 -27.06 11.74 68.79
N CYS A 77 -26.11 12.67 68.84
CA CYS A 77 -24.81 12.50 69.51
C CYS A 77 -24.95 12.30 71.04
N ARG A 78 -25.91 12.97 71.68
CA ARG A 78 -26.06 12.95 73.15
C ARG A 78 -26.66 11.65 73.70
N SER A 79 -27.53 10.97 72.96
CA SER A 79 -28.39 9.94 73.56
C SER A 79 -28.63 8.67 72.75
N HIS A 80 -28.15 8.55 71.51
CA HIS A 80 -28.54 7.44 70.63
C HIS A 80 -27.39 6.75 69.86
N LEU A 81 -26.14 7.19 70.09
CA LEU A 81 -24.91 6.53 69.63
C LEU A 81 -24.21 5.83 70.81
N GLU A 82 -23.86 4.57 70.64
CA GLU A 82 -23.25 3.73 71.68
C GLU A 82 -21.73 3.64 71.48
N PRO A 83 -20.92 3.37 72.54
CA PRO A 83 -19.47 3.22 72.39
C PRO A 83 -19.10 2.12 71.40
N GLN A 84 -19.93 1.08 71.31
CA GLN A 84 -19.75 -0.03 70.38
C GLN A 84 -20.07 0.32 68.91
N ASP A 85 -20.38 1.58 68.57
CA ASP A 85 -20.64 1.97 67.17
C ASP A 85 -19.36 2.44 66.45
N ASP A 86 -18.28 2.73 67.18
CA ASP A 86 -17.04 3.33 66.64
C ASP A 86 -16.08 2.35 65.92
N ASP A 87 -16.28 1.04 66.08
CA ASP A 87 -15.46 -0.03 65.50
C ASP A 87 -16.29 -0.98 64.60
N ILE A 88 -17.17 -0.41 63.77
CA ILE A 88 -17.87 -1.17 62.72
C ILE A 88 -16.97 -1.25 61.48
N SER A 89 -16.43 -2.44 61.22
CA SER A 89 -15.68 -2.72 59.99
C SER A 89 -16.62 -3.12 58.87
N ILE A 90 -16.56 -2.41 57.75
CA ILE A 90 -17.32 -2.71 56.53
C ILE A 90 -16.39 -3.40 55.55
N ASN A 91 -16.81 -4.55 55.02
CA ASN A 91 -16.13 -5.28 53.96
C ASN A 91 -17.13 -5.53 52.83
N LEU A 92 -17.03 -4.79 51.72
CA LEU A 92 -17.89 -4.97 50.54
C LEU A 92 -17.21 -5.93 49.56
N GLU A 93 -17.79 -7.11 49.38
CA GLU A 93 -17.18 -8.18 48.56
C GLU A 93 -18.19 -8.98 47.72
N GLU A 94 -19.48 -8.91 48.04
CA GLU A 94 -20.49 -9.70 47.34
C GLU A 94 -21.24 -8.81 46.33
N PRO A 95 -21.23 -9.13 45.02
CA PRO A 95 -22.02 -8.40 44.04
C PRO A 95 -23.50 -8.73 44.19
N GLY A 96 -24.37 -7.77 43.88
CA GLY A 96 -25.80 -7.96 43.89
C GLY A 96 -26.51 -7.04 42.90
N VAL A 97 -27.81 -7.31 42.71
CA VAL A 97 -28.69 -6.54 41.83
C VAL A 97 -30.03 -6.27 42.50
N PHE A 98 -30.55 -5.06 42.33
CA PHE A 98 -31.96 -4.76 42.64
C PHE A 98 -32.65 -4.06 41.46
N SER A 99 -33.96 -4.24 41.38
CA SER A 99 -34.80 -3.74 40.27
C SER A 99 -35.57 -2.49 40.66
N HIS A 100 -35.60 -1.49 39.77
CA HIS A 100 -36.43 -0.30 39.91
C HIS A 100 -37.77 -0.45 39.17
N ARG A 101 -38.76 0.39 39.51
CA ARG A 101 -40.11 0.38 38.89
C ARG A 101 -40.12 0.61 37.37
N ARG A 102 -39.04 1.16 36.78
CA ARG A 102 -38.91 1.50 35.35
C ARG A 102 -38.05 0.49 34.56
N ARG A 103 -38.06 -0.80 34.94
CA ARG A 103 -37.23 -1.89 34.37
C ARG A 103 -35.71 -1.80 34.60
N SER A 104 -35.14 -0.63 34.85
CA SER A 104 -33.70 -0.49 35.14
C SER A 104 -33.25 -1.28 36.39
N LYS A 105 -32.09 -1.91 36.28
CA LYS A 105 -31.41 -2.70 37.31
C LYS A 105 -30.18 -1.93 37.80
N THR A 106 -29.91 -1.99 39.09
CA THR A 106 -28.70 -1.41 39.69
C THR A 106 -27.81 -2.53 40.20
N VAL A 107 -26.58 -2.59 39.69
CA VAL A 107 -25.52 -3.50 40.15
C VAL A 107 -24.75 -2.80 41.26
N PHE A 108 -24.54 -3.52 42.36
CA PHE A 108 -23.90 -3.01 43.56
C PHE A 108 -22.99 -4.07 44.18
N ILE A 109 -22.13 -3.64 45.09
CA ILE A 109 -21.41 -4.52 46.02
C ILE A 109 -21.95 -4.34 47.43
N ARG A 110 -22.03 -5.44 48.19
CA ARG A 110 -22.56 -5.47 49.55
C ARG A 110 -21.65 -6.29 50.48
N PRO A 111 -21.75 -6.11 51.80
CA PRO A 111 -21.07 -6.99 52.74
C PRO A 111 -21.81 -8.32 52.85
N ARG A 112 -21.06 -9.38 53.15
CA ARG A 112 -21.66 -10.67 53.53
C ARG A 112 -22.42 -10.53 54.85
N PRO A 113 -23.53 -11.28 55.05
CA PRO A 113 -24.21 -11.32 56.34
C PRO A 113 -23.25 -11.69 57.47
N GLY A 114 -23.36 -11.00 58.61
CA GLY A 114 -22.52 -11.24 59.77
C GLY A 114 -22.60 -10.12 60.82
N PRO A 115 -21.86 -10.24 61.93
CA PRO A 115 -22.05 -9.39 63.12
C PRO A 115 -21.93 -7.89 62.85
N ASN A 116 -21.07 -7.47 61.92
CA ASN A 116 -20.92 -6.04 61.59
C ASN A 116 -22.09 -5.49 60.77
N VAL A 117 -22.75 -6.32 59.96
CA VAL A 117 -23.97 -5.94 59.23
C VAL A 117 -25.15 -5.82 60.18
N ASP A 118 -25.23 -6.73 61.17
CA ASP A 118 -26.25 -6.68 62.22
C ASP A 118 -26.07 -5.42 63.08
N ARG A 119 -24.85 -5.13 63.52
CA ARG A 119 -24.51 -3.88 64.24
C ARG A 119 -24.88 -2.62 63.44
N LEU A 120 -24.65 -2.62 62.12
CA LEU A 120 -25.00 -1.49 61.27
C LEU A 120 -26.52 -1.33 61.10
N SER A 121 -27.24 -2.45 61.07
CA SER A 121 -28.71 -2.48 61.05
C SER A 121 -29.29 -1.98 62.37
N ASP A 122 -28.72 -2.39 63.50
CA ASP A 122 -29.09 -1.92 64.84
C ASP A 122 -28.85 -0.41 65.01
N LEU A 123 -27.71 0.09 64.53
CA LEU A 123 -27.39 1.52 64.50
C LEU A 123 -28.44 2.29 63.69
N ARG A 124 -28.76 1.82 62.48
CA ARG A 124 -29.81 2.44 61.65
C ARG A 124 -31.16 2.43 62.35
N ASP A 125 -31.54 1.31 62.97
CA ASP A 125 -32.82 1.18 63.66
C ASP A 125 -32.92 2.05 64.91
N ARG A 126 -31.82 2.28 65.63
CA ARG A 126 -31.75 3.29 66.71
C ARG A 126 -31.97 4.69 66.16
N ILE A 127 -31.33 5.04 65.04
CA ILE A 127 -31.48 6.36 64.39
C ILE A 127 -32.92 6.55 63.89
N LEU A 128 -33.54 5.55 63.26
CA LEU A 128 -34.93 5.64 62.79
C LEU A 128 -35.93 5.77 63.94
N ARG A 129 -35.72 5.06 65.05
CA ARG A 129 -36.53 5.19 66.26
C ARG A 129 -36.41 6.58 66.87
N PHE A 130 -35.20 7.14 66.92
CA PHE A 130 -34.97 8.51 67.38
C PHE A 130 -35.71 9.55 66.52
N LEU A 131 -35.79 9.33 65.20
CA LEU A 131 -36.52 10.20 64.27
C LEU A 131 -38.03 9.95 64.24
N GLU A 132 -38.52 8.99 65.03
CA GLU A 132 -39.91 8.51 64.99
C GLU A 132 -40.36 8.01 63.60
N TRP A 133 -39.42 7.54 62.79
CA TRP A 133 -39.70 7.02 61.45
C TRP A 133 -39.94 5.50 61.48
N PRO A 134 -40.83 4.98 60.60
CA PRO A 134 -41.07 3.56 60.54
C PRO A 134 -39.81 2.80 60.08
N LYS A 135 -39.54 1.65 60.72
CA LYS A 135 -38.37 0.79 60.44
C LYS A 135 -38.23 0.38 58.96
N GLY A 136 -39.34 0.36 58.22
CA GLY A 136 -39.35 0.11 56.77
C GLY A 136 -38.99 -1.33 56.42
N ARG A 137 -38.35 -1.53 55.25
CA ARG A 137 -37.80 -2.82 54.81
C ARG A 137 -36.49 -3.13 55.53
N ASP A 138 -36.11 -4.40 55.58
CA ASP A 138 -34.80 -4.85 56.08
C ASP A 138 -33.66 -4.06 55.42
N TYR A 139 -32.72 -3.63 56.25
CA TYR A 139 -31.60 -2.83 55.79
C TYR A 139 -30.60 -3.68 55.02
N GLN A 140 -30.35 -3.30 53.77
CA GLN A 140 -29.37 -3.95 52.91
C GLN A 140 -28.27 -2.94 52.60
N PRO A 141 -27.17 -2.90 53.38
CA PRO A 141 -26.05 -2.01 53.08
C PRO A 141 -25.43 -2.40 51.74
N HIS A 142 -25.29 -1.42 50.85
CA HIS A 142 -24.72 -1.64 49.52
C HIS A 142 -24.08 -0.35 48.98
N MET A 143 -23.17 -0.52 48.02
CA MET A 143 -22.58 0.55 47.22
C MET A 143 -22.87 0.31 45.75
N THR A 144 -23.55 1.26 45.10
CA THR A 144 -23.86 1.21 43.67
C THR A 144 -22.60 1.32 42.82
N LEU A 145 -22.46 0.41 41.85
CA LEU A 145 -21.34 0.38 40.90
C LEU A 145 -21.77 0.70 39.46
N ALA A 146 -22.93 0.18 39.05
CA ALA A 146 -23.39 0.29 37.66
C ALA A 146 -24.91 0.19 37.55
N GLN A 147 -25.43 0.53 36.38
CA GLN A 147 -26.83 0.36 36.01
C GLN A 147 -26.96 -0.38 34.67
N SER A 148 -28.00 -1.19 34.53
CA SER A 148 -28.35 -1.88 33.29
C SER A 148 -29.86 -1.86 33.07
N GLU A 149 -30.32 -2.15 31.85
CA GLU A 149 -31.75 -2.09 31.52
C GLU A 149 -32.50 -3.39 31.88
N ASP A 150 -31.85 -4.54 31.75
CA ASP A 150 -32.45 -5.86 31.89
C ASP A 150 -31.41 -6.88 32.40
N ASP A 151 -31.81 -7.81 33.27
CA ASP A 151 -30.94 -8.84 33.86
C ASP A 151 -30.69 -10.06 32.96
N THR A 152 -31.49 -10.20 31.89
CA THR A 152 -31.33 -11.25 30.88
C THR A 152 -30.29 -10.93 29.81
N THR A 153 -29.84 -9.69 29.73
CA THR A 153 -28.87 -9.26 28.70
C THR A 153 -27.44 -9.71 29.03
N SER A 154 -26.66 -10.06 27.99
CA SER A 154 -25.22 -10.38 28.15
C SER A 154 -24.48 -9.26 28.86
N TRP A 155 -24.81 -8.00 28.55
CA TRP A 155 -24.19 -6.83 29.18
C TRP A 155 -24.41 -6.77 30.70
N HIS A 156 -25.60 -7.12 31.19
CA HIS A 156 -25.84 -7.19 32.63
C HIS A 156 -24.95 -8.25 33.30
N GLN A 157 -24.77 -9.40 32.67
CA GLN A 157 -23.91 -10.46 33.19
C GLN A 157 -22.44 -10.02 33.21
N PHE A 158 -21.96 -9.31 32.17
CA PHE A 158 -20.63 -8.70 32.19
C PHE A 158 -20.46 -7.66 33.30
N LEU A 159 -21.47 -6.83 33.59
CA LEU A 159 -21.42 -5.89 34.71
C LEU A 159 -21.37 -6.60 36.07
N MET A 160 -22.11 -7.70 36.23
CA MET A 160 -22.05 -8.55 37.42
C MET A 160 -20.66 -9.17 37.59
N GLU A 161 -20.03 -9.62 36.49
CA GLU A 161 -18.68 -10.16 36.53
C GLU A 161 -17.63 -9.09 36.88
N LYS A 162 -17.74 -7.88 36.30
CA LYS A 162 -16.89 -6.75 36.67
C LYS A 162 -17.01 -6.42 38.17
N ALA A 163 -18.21 -6.51 38.74
CA ALA A 163 -18.41 -6.33 40.17
C ALA A 163 -17.75 -7.44 41.02
N ARG A 164 -17.64 -8.68 40.51
CA ARG A 164 -16.88 -9.78 41.15
C ARG A 164 -15.38 -9.58 41.12
N LEU A 165 -14.87 -9.05 40.00
CA LEU A 165 -13.44 -8.77 39.81
C LEU A 165 -12.95 -7.59 40.65
N LEU A 166 -13.86 -6.76 41.17
CA LEU A 166 -13.49 -5.67 42.06
C LEU A 166 -12.96 -6.24 43.39
N THR A 167 -11.76 -5.81 43.78
CA THR A 167 -11.13 -6.23 45.04
C THR A 167 -12.01 -5.82 46.23
N PRO A 168 -12.16 -6.67 47.27
CA PRO A 168 -12.97 -6.36 48.44
C PRO A 168 -12.64 -4.99 49.03
N VAL A 169 -13.66 -4.13 49.14
CA VAL A 169 -13.49 -2.77 49.67
C VAL A 169 -13.71 -2.83 51.18
N THR A 170 -12.62 -2.85 51.93
CA THR A 170 -12.64 -2.91 53.40
C THR A 170 -12.16 -1.61 54.03
N TRP A 171 -12.93 -1.09 54.99
CA TRP A 171 -12.48 0.00 55.86
C TRP A 171 -13.15 -0.07 57.24
N ARG A 172 -12.49 0.53 58.22
CA ARG A 172 -13.08 0.75 59.56
C ARG A 172 -13.77 2.10 59.60
N ASN A 173 -15.03 2.10 60.00
CA ASN A 173 -15.84 3.29 59.99
C ASN A 173 -15.89 3.94 61.38
N HIS A 174 -15.14 5.03 61.55
CA HIS A 174 -15.13 5.81 62.79
C HIS A 174 -16.05 7.04 62.72
N GLN A 175 -16.65 7.31 61.54
CA GLN A 175 -17.41 8.54 61.28
C GLN A 175 -18.65 8.27 60.42
N LEU A 176 -19.75 8.98 60.67
CA LEU A 176 -20.91 9.01 59.77
C LEU A 176 -20.89 10.29 58.95
N ALA A 177 -20.89 10.17 57.63
CA ALA A 177 -20.91 11.31 56.72
C ALA A 177 -22.33 11.84 56.57
N ILE A 178 -22.50 13.13 56.83
CA ILE A 178 -23.74 13.86 56.59
C ILE A 178 -23.62 14.49 55.20
N MET A 179 -24.43 14.01 54.26
CA MET A 179 -24.48 14.51 52.90
C MET A 179 -25.58 15.57 52.79
N MET A 180 -25.30 16.67 52.13
CA MET A 180 -26.28 17.69 51.75
C MET A 180 -26.18 17.99 50.26
N ARG A 181 -27.32 18.19 49.64
CA ARG A 181 -27.41 18.61 48.25
C ARG A 181 -26.94 20.05 48.10
N ASP A 182 -26.01 20.30 47.18
CA ASP A 182 -25.40 21.62 47.01
C ASP A 182 -26.45 22.69 46.67
N PRO A 183 -26.66 23.71 47.53
CA PRO A 183 -27.67 24.73 47.31
C PRO A 183 -27.26 25.77 46.25
N THR A 184 -25.96 25.88 45.95
CA THR A 184 -25.39 26.93 45.07
C THR A 184 -25.34 26.55 43.59
N SER A 185 -25.43 25.26 43.29
CA SER A 185 -25.50 24.75 41.92
C SER A 185 -26.86 25.06 41.27
N LYS A 186 -26.94 26.14 40.47
CA LYS A 186 -28.12 26.45 39.64
C LYS A 186 -28.34 25.32 38.64
N GLY A 187 -29.37 24.51 38.85
CA GLY A 187 -29.72 23.43 37.93
C GLY A 187 -30.00 23.98 36.52
N GLN A 188 -29.27 23.52 35.51
CA GLN A 188 -29.78 23.56 34.14
C GLN A 188 -31.04 22.69 34.12
N SER A 189 -32.15 23.28 33.66
CA SER A 189 -33.49 22.70 33.53
C SER A 189 -33.51 21.15 33.51
N GLY A 190 -33.78 20.53 34.67
CA GLY A 190 -34.03 19.08 34.81
C GLY A 190 -32.94 18.24 35.48
N ALA A 191 -31.73 18.76 35.75
CA ALA A 191 -30.66 17.99 36.38
C ALA A 191 -30.67 18.07 37.93
N SER A 192 -30.57 16.91 38.60
CA SER A 192 -30.47 16.81 40.08
C SER A 192 -29.12 17.33 40.59
N ARG A 193 -29.13 18.29 41.54
CA ARG A 193 -27.93 18.92 42.14
C ARG A 193 -27.05 17.87 42.84
N PRO A 194 -25.71 18.02 42.83
CA PRO A 194 -24.81 17.03 43.41
C PRO A 194 -24.87 17.01 44.94
N MET A 195 -24.58 15.85 45.54
CA MET A 195 -24.47 15.69 46.99
C MET A 195 -23.03 15.98 47.42
N ARG A 196 -22.87 16.79 48.46
CA ARG A 196 -21.59 17.17 49.07
C ARG A 196 -21.60 16.77 50.55
N VAL A 197 -20.43 16.49 51.11
CA VAL A 197 -20.33 16.28 52.56
C VAL A 197 -20.51 17.62 53.25
N TRP A 198 -21.48 17.69 54.15
CA TRP A 198 -21.80 18.85 54.98
C TRP A 198 -21.03 18.83 56.32
N GLY A 199 -20.80 17.64 56.86
CA GLY A 199 -20.15 17.39 58.14
C GLY A 199 -20.03 15.90 58.41
N TYR A 200 -19.33 15.54 59.48
CA TYR A 200 -19.20 14.18 59.97
C TYR A 200 -19.67 14.06 61.41
N ILE A 201 -20.29 12.95 61.79
CA ILE A 201 -20.43 12.57 63.19
C ILE A 201 -19.24 11.67 63.51
N ASP A 202 -18.36 12.10 64.40
CA ASP A 202 -17.31 11.24 64.94
C ASP A 202 -17.92 10.32 66.00
N LEU A 203 -17.83 9.00 65.78
CA LEU A 203 -18.52 8.00 66.60
C LEU A 203 -17.83 7.78 67.96
N ALA A 204 -16.52 8.01 68.05
CA ALA A 204 -15.75 7.84 69.29
C ALA A 204 -15.99 9.01 70.25
N SER A 205 -15.88 10.24 69.75
CA SER A 205 -16.12 11.46 70.52
C SER A 205 -17.60 11.84 70.62
N ARG A 206 -18.46 11.25 69.78
CA ARG A 206 -19.89 11.56 69.63
C ARG A 206 -20.12 13.04 69.45
N SER A 207 -19.41 13.61 68.49
CA SER A 207 -19.45 15.04 68.21
C SER A 207 -19.53 15.31 66.73
N LEU A 208 -20.13 16.46 66.38
CA LEU A 208 -20.18 16.94 65.01
C LEU A 208 -18.82 17.55 64.64
N VAL A 209 -18.17 16.96 63.64
CA VAL A 209 -16.94 17.47 63.04
C VAL A 209 -17.30 18.23 61.77
N ARG A 210 -17.05 19.56 61.78
CA ARG A 210 -17.17 20.45 60.62
C ARG A 210 -15.88 21.23 60.34
N ASP A 211 -14.74 20.73 60.81
CA ASP A 211 -13.45 21.35 60.55
C ASP A 211 -13.22 21.47 59.03
N SER A 212 -12.81 22.66 58.59
CA SER A 212 -12.54 22.97 57.19
C SER A 212 -11.43 22.09 56.62
N ALA A 213 -10.47 21.62 57.44
CA ALA A 213 -9.42 20.70 57.01
C ALA A 213 -9.96 19.28 56.75
N ALA A 214 -10.84 18.76 57.62
CA ALA A 214 -11.48 17.46 57.46
C ALA A 214 -12.44 17.41 56.26
N LEU A 215 -13.17 18.51 56.01
CA LEU A 215 -14.04 18.64 54.83
C LEU A 215 -13.24 18.82 53.52
N ALA A 216 -12.05 19.43 53.57
CA ALA A 216 -11.15 19.58 52.42
C ALA A 216 -10.40 18.29 52.06
N ALA A 217 -10.30 17.32 52.98
CA ALA A 217 -9.58 16.06 52.75
C ALA A 217 -10.33 15.08 51.81
N ILE A 218 -11.62 15.33 51.53
CA ILE A 218 -12.39 14.53 50.57
C ILE A 218 -12.17 15.10 49.17
N PRO A 219 -11.80 14.25 48.19
CA PRO A 219 -11.79 14.68 46.80
C PRO A 219 -13.14 15.27 46.41
N GLY A 220 -13.12 16.45 45.79
CA GLY A 220 -14.33 16.99 45.17
C GLY A 220 -14.91 15.97 44.18
N LEU A 221 -16.25 15.92 44.06
CA LEU A 221 -16.84 15.09 43.00
C LEU A 221 -16.31 15.57 41.64
N PRO A 222 -15.98 14.62 40.73
CA PRO A 222 -15.42 14.98 39.44
C PRO A 222 -16.34 15.96 38.71
N VAL A 223 -15.80 17.13 38.39
CA VAL A 223 -16.54 18.25 37.80
C VAL A 223 -16.68 18.06 36.28
N ASP A 224 -15.67 17.45 35.65
CA ASP A 224 -15.67 17.15 34.22
C ASP A 224 -14.94 15.83 33.93
N ALA A 225 -15.69 14.78 33.59
CA ALA A 225 -15.15 13.47 33.22
C ALA A 225 -14.46 13.47 31.83
N SER A 226 -14.51 14.59 31.10
CA SER A 226 -13.90 14.72 29.78
C SER A 226 -12.38 14.98 29.85
N LEU A 227 -11.88 15.59 30.92
CA LEU A 227 -10.45 15.94 31.05
C LEU A 227 -9.54 14.70 31.05
N PRO A 228 -8.29 14.81 30.53
CA PRO A 228 -7.30 13.75 30.61
C PRO A 228 -7.03 13.34 32.08
N ARG A 229 -6.93 12.03 32.33
CA ARG A 229 -6.67 11.48 33.67
C ARG A 229 -5.45 10.56 33.63
N HIS A 230 -4.43 10.86 34.42
CA HIS A 230 -3.29 9.96 34.59
C HIS A 230 -3.72 8.58 35.07
N GLN A 231 -3.06 7.55 34.57
CA GLN A 231 -3.32 6.15 34.88
C GLN A 231 -2.02 5.45 35.29
N ALA A 232 -2.14 4.36 36.04
CA ALA A 232 -0.99 3.54 36.40
C ALA A 232 -0.51 2.74 35.17
N THR A 233 0.81 2.72 34.95
CA THR A 233 1.45 1.73 34.07
C THR A 233 1.75 0.48 34.88
N PHE A 234 1.47 -0.71 34.35
CA PHE A 234 1.77 -1.98 35.02
C PHE A 234 3.06 -2.57 34.48
N ARG A 235 3.89 -3.12 35.39
CA ARG A 235 5.11 -3.85 35.07
C ARG A 235 5.01 -5.28 35.58
N TYR A 236 5.42 -6.26 34.78
CA TYR A 236 5.55 -7.63 35.24
C TYR A 236 6.82 -7.80 36.10
N ASN A 237 6.63 -8.20 37.35
CA ASN A 237 7.70 -8.52 38.28
C ASN A 237 8.02 -10.02 38.21
N LYS A 238 9.18 -10.37 37.65
CA LYS A 238 9.60 -11.77 37.48
C LYS A 238 9.85 -12.49 38.81
N ASP A 239 10.27 -11.77 39.85
CA ASP A 239 10.61 -12.38 41.14
C ASP A 239 9.37 -12.75 41.94
N GLN A 240 8.29 -11.97 41.80
CA GLN A 240 7.01 -12.20 42.47
C GLN A 240 5.99 -12.93 41.59
N GLU A 241 6.28 -13.08 40.30
CA GLU A 241 5.37 -13.59 39.27
C GLU A 241 4.02 -12.83 39.19
N LEU A 242 4.04 -11.53 39.48
CA LEU A 242 2.85 -10.68 39.55
C LEU A 242 3.04 -9.37 38.77
N TRP A 243 1.92 -8.80 38.32
CA TRP A 243 1.89 -7.46 37.73
C TRP A 243 1.73 -6.40 38.82
N GLU A 244 2.63 -5.43 38.86
CA GLU A 244 2.60 -4.34 39.85
C GLU A 244 2.53 -2.97 39.16
N PRO A 245 1.85 -1.98 39.75
CA PRO A 245 1.90 -0.61 39.25
C PRO A 245 3.34 -0.07 39.35
N LEU A 246 3.82 0.56 38.28
CA LEU A 246 5.15 1.13 38.20
C LEU A 246 5.27 2.31 39.19
N GLY A 247 6.07 2.14 40.24
CA GLY A 247 6.26 3.15 41.29
C GLY A 247 7.22 4.28 40.88
N GLY A 248 6.84 5.52 41.19
CA GLY A 248 7.67 6.73 41.04
C GLY A 248 7.70 7.33 39.61
N PRO A 249 8.19 8.57 39.44
CA PRO A 249 8.40 9.14 38.11
C PRO A 249 9.45 8.31 37.37
N ILE A 250 9.19 8.02 36.09
CA ILE A 250 10.14 7.35 35.17
C ILE A 250 11.27 8.35 34.90
N THR A 251 12.14 8.54 35.89
CA THR A 251 13.33 9.37 35.81
C THR A 251 14.42 8.59 35.07
N ASN A 252 15.35 9.32 34.46
CA ASN A 252 16.39 8.88 33.51
C ASN A 252 17.35 7.76 34.01
N THR A 253 17.04 7.05 35.09
CA THR A 253 17.95 6.19 35.85
C THR A 253 17.72 4.68 35.66
N VAL A 254 16.68 4.23 34.96
CA VAL A 254 16.44 2.78 34.74
C VAL A 254 17.21 2.21 33.53
N ALA A 255 17.65 3.05 32.61
CA ALA A 255 18.70 2.78 31.63
C ALA A 255 19.08 4.12 31.01
N GLY A 256 20.37 4.34 30.69
CA GLY A 256 20.76 5.53 29.92
C GLY A 256 19.94 5.66 28.63
N PRO A 257 19.81 6.86 28.04
CA PRO A 257 19.00 7.06 26.84
C PRO A 257 19.39 6.03 25.77
N THR A 258 18.48 5.11 25.47
CA THR A 258 18.70 4.14 24.41
C THR A 258 18.65 4.91 23.10
N SER A 259 19.80 5.09 22.45
CA SER A 259 19.86 5.60 21.08
C SER A 259 19.27 4.54 20.15
N LEU A 260 17.94 4.42 20.14
CA LEU A 260 17.23 3.51 19.25
C LEU A 260 17.47 3.96 17.82
N THR A 261 17.94 3.04 16.98
CA THR A 261 18.08 3.27 15.53
C THR A 261 16.81 2.92 14.78
N HIS A 262 15.94 2.11 15.40
CA HIS A 262 14.67 1.66 14.87
C HIS A 262 13.66 1.47 16.01
N LEU A 263 12.38 1.56 15.67
CA LEU A 263 11.24 1.34 16.56
C LEU A 263 10.15 0.61 15.78
N VAL A 264 9.56 -0.42 16.37
CA VAL A 264 8.47 -1.18 15.76
C VAL A 264 7.17 -1.00 16.52
N ILE A 265 6.12 -0.59 15.82
CA ILE A 265 4.78 -0.39 16.37
C ILE A 265 3.80 -1.31 15.63
N ALA A 266 2.96 -2.02 16.37
CA ALA A 266 1.89 -2.84 15.82
C ALA A 266 0.51 -2.44 16.39
N SER A 267 -0.53 -2.67 15.60
CA SER A 267 -1.94 -2.51 15.99
C SER A 267 -2.74 -3.75 15.60
N TYR A 268 -3.61 -4.23 16.48
CA TYR A 268 -4.46 -5.39 16.21
C TYR A 268 -5.79 -5.33 16.97
N ASN A 269 -6.91 -5.29 16.23
CA ASN A 269 -8.23 -5.49 16.79
C ASN A 269 -8.43 -6.98 17.07
N VAL A 270 -8.69 -7.34 18.33
CA VAL A 270 -8.79 -8.75 18.77
C VAL A 270 -10.23 -9.29 18.78
N MET A 271 -11.20 -8.44 18.43
CA MET A 271 -12.64 -8.73 18.39
C MET A 271 -13.20 -9.13 19.77
N ALA A 272 -14.06 -8.30 20.36
CA ALA A 272 -14.63 -8.59 21.69
C ALA A 272 -15.72 -9.69 21.68
N GLU A 273 -15.80 -10.47 22.75
CA GLU A 273 -16.93 -11.39 22.99
C GLU A 273 -18.13 -10.62 23.55
N PHE A 274 -19.20 -10.45 22.78
CA PHE A 274 -20.42 -9.75 23.23
C PHE A 274 -21.50 -10.65 23.82
N ASP A 275 -21.35 -11.97 23.68
CA ASP A 275 -22.29 -12.96 24.22
C ASP A 275 -21.83 -13.51 25.57
N TRP A 276 -22.78 -13.73 26.47
CA TRP A 276 -22.53 -14.35 27.77
C TRP A 276 -23.01 -15.82 27.78
N PRO A 277 -22.20 -16.78 28.26
CA PRO A 277 -20.80 -16.62 28.70
C PRO A 277 -19.84 -16.37 27.52
N PRO A 278 -18.74 -15.61 27.74
CA PRO A 278 -17.78 -15.35 26.68
C PRO A 278 -17.06 -16.63 26.23
N SER A 279 -16.82 -16.78 24.93
CA SER A 279 -16.08 -17.91 24.36
C SER A 279 -14.57 -17.63 24.34
N SER A 280 -13.77 -18.52 24.93
CA SER A 280 -12.31 -18.44 24.91
C SER A 280 -11.66 -19.19 23.73
N SER A 281 -12.45 -19.72 22.79
CA SER A 281 -11.95 -20.60 21.72
C SER A 281 -10.91 -19.95 20.81
N ARG A 282 -11.00 -18.62 20.60
CA ARG A 282 -10.07 -17.85 19.75
C ARG A 282 -8.79 -17.43 20.47
N TYR A 283 -8.77 -17.44 21.81
CA TYR A 283 -7.68 -16.83 22.58
C TYR A 283 -6.30 -17.42 22.26
N PRO A 284 -6.10 -18.74 22.15
CA PRO A 284 -4.80 -19.30 21.78
C PRO A 284 -4.33 -18.85 20.38
N ALA A 285 -5.25 -18.74 19.41
CA ALA A 285 -4.92 -18.31 18.06
C ALA A 285 -4.58 -16.80 18.01
N LEU A 286 -5.28 -15.97 18.79
CA LEU A 286 -4.95 -14.54 18.95
C LEU A 286 -3.55 -14.36 19.56
N VAL A 287 -3.21 -15.11 20.62
CA VAL A 287 -1.88 -15.09 21.23
C VAL A 287 -0.82 -15.56 20.23
N GLY A 288 -1.09 -16.65 19.49
CA GLY A 288 -0.22 -17.13 18.41
C GLY A 288 0.04 -16.07 17.34
N ASN A 289 -0.98 -15.33 16.92
CA ASN A 289 -0.84 -14.21 15.99
C ASN A 289 0.07 -13.11 16.55
N ILE A 290 -0.13 -12.70 17.80
CA ILE A 290 0.67 -11.68 18.49
C ILE A 290 2.13 -12.12 18.67
N LEU A 291 2.36 -13.41 18.93
CA LEU A 291 3.70 -13.97 19.15
C LEU A 291 4.46 -14.27 17.85
N SER A 292 3.78 -14.30 16.69
CA SER A 292 4.40 -14.54 15.39
C SER A 292 5.53 -13.55 15.06
N GLU A 293 6.51 -13.96 14.26
CA GLU A 293 7.61 -13.08 13.84
C GLU A 293 7.10 -11.84 13.07
N ARG A 294 6.04 -12.01 12.27
CA ARG A 294 5.39 -10.92 11.52
C ARG A 294 4.69 -9.91 12.42
N ALA A 295 4.34 -10.26 13.65
CA ALA A 295 3.71 -9.37 14.63
C ALA A 295 4.69 -8.78 15.64
N SER A 296 5.95 -9.25 15.67
CA SER A 296 6.96 -8.82 16.64
C SER A 296 7.16 -7.30 16.62
N ALA A 297 6.82 -6.64 17.73
CA ALA A 297 6.86 -5.19 17.87
C ALA A 297 7.48 -4.79 19.22
N ASP A 298 7.86 -3.52 19.33
CA ASP A 298 8.30 -2.91 20.60
C ASP A 298 7.13 -2.30 21.36
N ILE A 299 6.12 -1.85 20.63
CA ILE A 299 4.84 -1.36 21.15
C ILE A 299 3.72 -2.04 20.36
N LEU A 300 2.78 -2.67 21.07
CA LEU A 300 1.62 -3.35 20.52
C LEU A 300 0.35 -2.72 21.06
N VAL A 301 -0.48 -2.18 20.17
CA VAL A 301 -1.79 -1.61 20.49
C VAL A 301 -2.87 -2.63 20.17
N LEU A 302 -3.68 -2.97 21.15
CA LEU A 302 -4.80 -3.90 21.01
C LEU A 302 -6.13 -3.16 21.19
N GLN A 303 -7.07 -3.38 20.28
CA GLN A 303 -8.42 -2.85 20.36
C GLN A 303 -9.42 -3.97 20.68
N GLU A 304 -10.53 -3.60 21.31
CA GLU A 304 -11.61 -4.53 21.72
C GLU A 304 -11.20 -5.56 22.78
N VAL A 305 -10.25 -5.21 23.64
CA VAL A 305 -9.81 -6.10 24.72
C VAL A 305 -10.85 -6.16 25.83
N THR A 306 -11.29 -7.39 26.15
CA THR A 306 -12.22 -7.73 27.24
C THR A 306 -11.47 -8.14 28.50
N ASP A 307 -12.15 -8.18 29.66
CA ASP A 307 -11.52 -8.60 30.92
C ASP A 307 -10.96 -10.04 30.84
N HIS A 308 -11.74 -10.94 30.24
CA HIS A 308 -11.39 -12.36 30.10
C HIS A 308 -10.17 -12.55 29.21
N PHE A 309 -10.14 -11.88 28.05
CA PHE A 309 -9.01 -11.98 27.14
C PHE A 309 -7.75 -11.34 27.73
N LEU A 310 -7.85 -10.20 28.42
CA LEU A 310 -6.67 -9.58 29.04
C LEU A 310 -6.06 -10.48 30.11
N GLY A 311 -6.89 -11.10 30.95
CA GLY A 311 -6.43 -12.07 31.94
C GLY A 311 -5.66 -13.22 31.28
N PHE A 312 -6.26 -13.85 30.27
CA PHE A 312 -5.61 -14.92 29.50
C PHE A 312 -4.30 -14.48 28.84
N LEU A 313 -4.28 -13.30 28.22
CA LEU A 313 -3.14 -12.75 27.51
C LEU A 313 -1.95 -12.47 28.44
N LEU A 314 -2.21 -11.89 29.62
CA LEU A 314 -1.16 -11.52 30.57
C LEU A 314 -0.69 -12.68 31.45
N ASP A 315 -1.43 -13.79 31.50
CA ASP A 315 -1.00 -15.05 32.12
C ASP A 315 -0.03 -15.85 31.22
N ASP A 316 0.01 -15.56 29.91
CA ASP A 316 0.92 -16.21 28.97
C ASP A 316 2.39 -15.82 29.25
N GLN A 317 3.27 -16.82 29.31
CA GLN A 317 4.67 -16.61 29.67
C GLN A 317 5.46 -15.88 28.57
N ASP A 318 5.20 -16.19 27.31
CA ASP A 318 5.91 -15.60 26.17
C ASP A 318 5.50 -14.14 25.97
N ILE A 319 4.23 -13.82 26.21
CA ILE A 319 3.73 -12.45 26.22
C ILE A 319 4.42 -11.64 27.32
N ARG A 320 4.44 -12.13 28.57
CA ARG A 320 5.12 -11.45 29.69
C ARG A 320 6.62 -11.26 29.45
N SER A 321 7.26 -12.25 28.84
CA SER A 321 8.68 -12.18 28.48
C SER A 321 8.94 -11.12 27.42
N ARG A 322 8.05 -10.99 26.43
CA ARG A 322 8.17 -10.06 25.30
C ARG A 322 7.74 -8.63 25.66
N TYR A 323 6.72 -8.48 26.50
CA TYR A 323 6.11 -7.19 26.84
C TYR A 323 6.00 -7.04 28.37
N PRO A 324 7.07 -6.61 29.05
CA PRO A 324 7.07 -6.43 30.49
C PRO A 324 6.22 -5.24 30.98
N TYR A 325 5.73 -4.36 30.09
CA TYR A 325 4.91 -3.20 30.46
C TYR A 325 3.53 -3.25 29.78
N ALA A 326 2.49 -2.87 30.51
CA ALA A 326 1.11 -2.84 30.03
C ALA A 326 0.33 -1.63 30.57
N THR A 327 -0.66 -1.12 29.82
CA THR A 327 -1.54 -0.04 30.31
C THR A 327 -2.47 -0.50 31.42
N HIS A 328 -2.85 -1.78 31.42
CA HIS A 328 -3.73 -2.40 32.41
C HIS A 328 -3.12 -3.72 32.87
N GLY A 329 -3.33 -4.09 34.15
CA GLY A 329 -2.93 -5.39 34.67
C GLY A 329 -4.04 -6.45 34.54
N PRO A 330 -3.77 -7.70 34.92
CA PRO A 330 -4.72 -8.81 34.80
C PRO A 330 -5.93 -8.58 35.71
N PRO A 331 -7.18 -8.57 35.18
CA PRO A 331 -8.37 -8.26 35.98
C PRO A 331 -8.63 -9.24 37.14
N HIS A 332 -8.21 -10.50 36.99
CA HIS A 332 -8.34 -11.53 38.02
C HIS A 332 -7.28 -11.43 39.13
N GLN A 333 -6.23 -10.61 38.95
CA GLN A 333 -5.20 -10.41 39.95
C GLN A 333 -5.72 -9.51 41.09
N HIS A 334 -5.56 -9.98 42.32
CA HIS A 334 -6.01 -9.26 43.51
C HIS A 334 -5.38 -7.85 43.60
N GLY A 335 -6.22 -6.82 43.79
CA GLY A 335 -5.81 -5.42 43.91
C GLY A 335 -5.87 -4.60 42.62
N LEU A 336 -6.06 -5.21 41.45
CA LEU A 336 -6.03 -4.49 40.16
C LEU A 336 -7.42 -4.12 39.63
N GLY A 337 -8.40 -5.03 39.77
CA GLY A 337 -9.78 -4.80 39.38
C GLY A 337 -10.05 -4.88 37.87
N PRO A 338 -11.32 -4.74 37.45
CA PRO A 338 -11.73 -4.89 36.06
C PRO A 338 -11.34 -3.70 35.18
N LEU A 339 -11.36 -3.93 33.87
CA LEU A 339 -11.28 -2.89 32.86
C LEU A 339 -12.52 -1.96 32.91
N PRO A 340 -12.36 -0.67 32.55
CA PRO A 340 -13.44 0.31 32.67
C PRO A 340 -14.63 0.07 31.71
N SER A 341 -14.36 -0.41 30.50
CA SER A 341 -15.37 -0.73 29.48
C SER A 341 -15.42 -2.23 29.19
N HIS A 342 -16.40 -2.67 28.39
CA HIS A 342 -16.36 -4.02 27.81
C HIS A 342 -15.27 -4.16 26.74
N SER A 343 -15.25 -3.22 25.79
CA SER A 343 -14.24 -3.12 24.75
C SER A 343 -13.25 -2.02 25.11
N ASN A 344 -11.99 -2.38 25.34
CA ASN A 344 -10.95 -1.45 25.77
C ASN A 344 -9.81 -1.38 24.75
N VAL A 345 -9.02 -0.32 24.84
CA VAL A 345 -7.74 -0.20 24.14
C VAL A 345 -6.64 -0.47 25.14
N VAL A 346 -5.84 -1.50 24.89
CA VAL A 346 -4.73 -1.92 25.75
C VAL A 346 -3.43 -1.80 24.96
N VAL A 347 -2.37 -1.28 25.60
CA VAL A 347 -1.05 -1.22 24.99
C VAL A 347 -0.09 -2.09 25.80
N LEU A 348 0.61 -2.97 25.10
CA LEU A 348 1.73 -3.76 25.62
C LEU A 348 3.04 -3.21 25.05
N SER A 349 4.08 -3.14 25.87
CA SER A 349 5.37 -2.59 25.42
C SER A 349 6.59 -3.26 26.05
N LYS A 350 7.67 -3.30 25.27
CA LYS A 350 9.04 -3.57 25.73
C LYS A 350 9.61 -2.42 26.54
N LEU A 351 9.12 -1.20 26.31
CA LEU A 351 9.66 0.03 26.83
C LEU A 351 8.76 0.58 27.94
N PRO A 352 9.32 1.14 29.01
CA PRO A 352 8.53 1.79 30.06
C PRO A 352 7.89 3.08 29.53
N PHE A 353 6.65 3.33 29.93
CA PHE A 353 5.89 4.51 29.53
C PHE A 353 5.05 5.08 30.67
N GLN A 354 4.68 6.35 30.55
CA GLN A 354 3.64 7.00 31.35
C GLN A 354 2.43 7.24 30.46
N TRP A 355 1.22 7.21 31.02
CA TRP A 355 0.04 7.43 30.19
C TRP A 355 -1.12 8.08 30.93
N GLU A 356 -2.00 8.68 30.12
CA GLU A 356 -3.27 9.24 30.56
C GLU A 356 -4.41 8.73 29.66
N TYR A 357 -5.59 8.61 30.27
CA TYR A 357 -6.82 8.32 29.56
C TYR A 357 -7.50 9.63 29.17
N LEU A 358 -7.60 9.87 27.87
CA LEU A 358 -8.39 10.97 27.31
C LEU A 358 -9.78 10.42 26.94
N ALA A 359 -10.81 10.84 27.68
CA ALA A 359 -12.18 10.41 27.41
C ALA A 359 -12.64 10.87 26.02
N GLY A 360 -13.33 10.00 25.28
CA GLY A 360 -13.88 10.30 23.96
C GLY A 360 -15.20 11.08 24.03
N VAL A 361 -15.75 11.39 22.85
CA VAL A 361 -17.05 12.08 22.73
C VAL A 361 -18.19 11.16 23.15
N LYS A 362 -18.10 9.87 22.82
CA LYS A 362 -19.05 8.84 23.20
C LYS A 362 -18.60 8.12 24.47
N LYS A 363 -19.56 7.77 25.35
CA LYS A 363 -19.31 6.93 26.52
C LYS A 363 -18.68 5.60 26.09
N HIS A 364 -17.76 5.07 26.88
CA HIS A 364 -16.97 3.86 26.57
C HIS A 364 -16.02 3.96 25.35
N LYS A 365 -15.85 5.15 24.78
CA LYS A 365 -14.82 5.45 23.80
C LYS A 365 -13.83 6.44 24.39
N GLY A 366 -12.57 6.32 24.01
CA GLY A 366 -11.48 7.14 24.53
C GLY A 366 -10.14 6.74 23.94
N PHE A 367 -9.10 7.46 24.36
CA PHE A 367 -7.75 7.33 23.86
C PHE A 367 -6.79 7.08 25.01
N GLY A 368 -5.86 6.15 24.81
CA GLY A 368 -4.67 6.06 25.66
C GLY A 368 -3.60 6.98 25.09
N ILE A 369 -3.20 8.02 25.82
CA ILE A 369 -2.10 8.90 25.43
C ILE A 369 -0.86 8.51 26.22
N LEU A 370 0.09 7.86 25.56
CA LEU A 370 1.30 7.29 26.15
C LEU A 370 2.51 8.14 25.79
N GLN A 371 3.32 8.48 26.78
CA GLN A 371 4.63 9.09 26.60
C GLN A 371 5.71 8.05 26.92
N PHE A 372 6.74 7.95 26.08
CA PHE A 372 7.87 7.03 26.25
C PHE A 372 9.16 7.82 26.58
N PRO A 373 9.48 8.06 27.88
CA PRO A 373 10.58 8.94 28.28
C PRO A 373 11.98 8.44 27.87
N THR A 374 12.10 7.14 27.61
CA THR A 374 13.33 6.47 27.17
C THR A 374 13.57 6.57 25.67
N VAL A 375 12.54 6.93 24.88
CA VAL A 375 12.62 7.10 23.43
C VAL A 375 12.68 8.59 23.13
N ARG A 376 13.89 9.13 23.00
CA ARG A 376 14.11 10.57 22.87
C ARG A 376 14.67 10.92 21.50
N PHE A 377 14.27 12.08 20.98
CA PHE A 377 14.73 12.58 19.69
C PHE A 377 15.27 14.00 19.83
N GLY A 378 16.49 14.24 19.34
CA GLY A 378 17.12 15.55 19.26
C GLY A 378 18.21 15.56 18.20
N GLU A 379 18.45 16.70 17.56
CA GLU A 379 19.58 16.91 16.66
C GLU A 379 20.89 16.97 17.46
N ALA A 380 22.03 16.72 16.82
CA ALA A 380 23.36 16.85 17.42
C ALA A 380 23.77 18.31 17.76
N SER A 381 22.83 19.27 17.85
CA SER A 381 23.10 20.64 18.33
C SER A 381 21.90 21.23 19.09
N ASP A 382 22.15 21.76 20.29
CA ASP A 382 21.40 22.70 21.15
C ASP A 382 19.87 22.58 21.38
N ALA A 383 19.12 21.68 20.74
CA ALA A 383 17.69 21.48 21.01
C ALA A 383 17.42 20.37 22.06
N PRO A 384 16.49 20.56 23.01
CA PRO A 384 16.19 19.54 24.03
C PRO A 384 15.54 18.31 23.38
N SER A 385 16.04 17.12 23.72
CA SER A 385 15.50 15.87 23.18
C SER A 385 14.08 15.60 23.73
N LEU A 386 13.07 15.46 22.87
CA LEU A 386 11.68 15.23 23.28
C LEU A 386 11.31 13.74 23.22
N PRO A 387 10.47 13.24 24.14
CA PRO A 387 9.99 11.85 24.12
C PRO A 387 8.92 11.59 23.05
N LEU A 388 8.83 10.34 22.59
CA LEU A 388 7.74 9.88 21.72
C LEU A 388 6.40 9.93 22.45
N VAL A 389 5.37 10.37 21.74
CA VAL A 389 3.97 10.29 22.21
C VAL A 389 3.17 9.40 21.26
N LEU A 390 2.47 8.42 21.82
CA LEU A 390 1.56 7.51 21.12
C LEU A 390 0.14 7.75 21.60
N ALA A 391 -0.78 8.05 20.68
CA ALA A 391 -2.21 7.99 20.92
C ALA A 391 -2.77 6.65 20.39
N ALA A 392 -3.21 5.80 21.31
CA ALA A 392 -3.87 4.53 21.00
C ALA A 392 -5.39 4.76 20.91
N CYS A 393 -6.02 4.32 19.81
CA CYS A 393 -7.44 4.60 19.55
C CYS A 393 -8.27 3.38 19.10
N HIS A 394 -9.58 3.48 19.31
CA HIS A 394 -10.59 2.66 18.66
C HIS A 394 -11.83 3.55 18.43
N LEU A 395 -11.94 4.14 17.25
CA LEU A 395 -12.97 5.13 16.93
C LEU A 395 -14.37 4.51 16.81
N SER A 396 -15.39 5.35 16.76
CA SER A 396 -16.78 4.93 16.65
C SER A 396 -17.13 4.30 15.30
N LYS A 397 -17.78 3.13 15.32
CA LYS A 397 -18.25 2.39 14.13
C LYS A 397 -19.45 3.03 13.44
N GLY A 398 -19.67 2.67 12.17
CA GLY A 398 -20.85 3.01 11.37
C GLY A 398 -20.60 4.06 10.30
N LEU A 399 -21.37 4.00 9.21
CA LEU A 399 -21.29 4.89 8.06
C LEU A 399 -22.62 5.62 7.89
N THR A 400 -22.87 6.59 8.76
CA THR A 400 -24.01 7.53 8.69
C THR A 400 -23.51 8.92 9.01
N ASP A 401 -24.22 9.98 8.62
CA ASP A 401 -23.82 11.37 8.90
C ASP A 401 -23.52 11.61 10.40
N ALA A 402 -24.32 11.03 11.29
CA ALA A 402 -24.11 11.13 12.73
C ALA A 402 -22.87 10.36 13.22
N ALA A 403 -22.62 9.17 12.67
CA ALA A 403 -21.42 8.38 12.99
C ALA A 403 -20.15 9.06 12.45
N LEU A 404 -20.20 9.65 11.26
CA LEU A 404 -19.12 10.42 10.66
C LEU A 404 -18.83 11.70 11.45
N ALA A 405 -19.87 12.43 11.89
CA ALA A 405 -19.70 13.59 12.76
C ALA A 405 -19.04 13.21 14.09
N THR A 406 -19.44 12.08 14.68
CA THR A 406 -18.83 11.55 15.91
C THR A 406 -17.35 11.25 15.70
N LYS A 407 -16.99 10.55 14.62
CA LYS A 407 -15.58 10.25 14.29
C LYS A 407 -14.75 11.51 14.04
N ARG A 408 -15.31 12.49 13.34
CA ARG A 408 -14.67 13.81 13.16
C ARG A 408 -14.35 14.45 14.50
N ASP A 409 -15.31 14.46 15.41
CA ASP A 409 -15.13 15.07 16.73
C ASP A 409 -14.12 14.29 17.60
N GLU A 410 -14.11 12.97 17.50
CA GLU A 410 -13.10 12.10 18.11
C GLU A 410 -11.69 12.41 17.59
N ILE A 411 -11.50 12.52 16.26
CA ILE A 411 -10.20 12.84 15.64
C ILE A 411 -9.75 14.26 15.97
N LYS A 412 -10.65 15.24 15.90
CA LYS A 412 -10.36 16.62 16.31
C LYS A 412 -9.91 16.69 17.76
N ARG A 413 -10.58 15.95 18.65
CA ARG A 413 -10.26 15.92 20.08
C ARG A 413 -8.84 15.41 20.33
N VAL A 414 -8.44 14.29 19.72
CA VAL A 414 -7.09 13.76 19.91
C VAL A 414 -6.04 14.66 19.26
N ALA A 415 -6.30 15.20 18.05
CA ALA A 415 -5.39 16.12 17.38
C ALA A 415 -5.14 17.39 18.20
N GLN A 416 -6.22 18.05 18.68
CA GLN A 416 -6.12 19.24 19.52
C GLN A 416 -5.39 18.96 20.84
N HIS A 417 -5.62 17.79 21.45
CA HIS A 417 -4.92 17.41 22.68
C HIS A 417 -3.41 17.23 22.45
N LEU A 418 -3.02 16.55 21.36
CA LEU A 418 -1.62 16.37 20.98
C LEU A 418 -0.94 17.72 20.68
N GLU A 419 -1.60 18.58 19.90
CA GLU A 419 -1.10 19.92 19.55
C GLU A 419 -0.90 20.83 20.77
N SER A 420 -1.84 20.80 21.72
CA SER A 420 -1.82 21.66 22.91
C SER A 420 -0.92 21.14 24.03
N SER A 421 -0.94 19.84 24.29
CA SER A 421 -0.26 19.24 25.45
C SER A 421 1.15 18.74 25.11
N PHE A 422 1.39 18.36 23.86
CA PHE A 422 2.67 17.79 23.41
C PHE A 422 3.22 18.50 22.16
N PRO A 423 3.30 19.85 22.13
CA PRO A 423 3.79 20.57 20.97
C PRO A 423 5.23 20.16 20.65
N ARG A 424 5.55 19.99 19.36
CA ARG A 424 6.88 19.60 18.84
C ARG A 424 7.33 18.17 19.19
N HIS A 425 6.59 17.42 20.01
CA HIS A 425 6.87 15.99 20.18
C HIS A 425 6.56 15.26 18.86
N PRO A 426 7.30 14.21 18.50
CA PRO A 426 6.86 13.31 17.45
C PRO A 426 5.69 12.48 17.96
N TRP A 427 4.63 12.43 17.15
CA TRP A 427 3.40 11.72 17.46
C TRP A 427 3.25 10.48 16.61
N VAL A 428 2.65 9.45 17.21
CA VAL A 428 2.10 8.30 16.52
C VAL A 428 0.64 8.18 16.94
N ILE A 429 -0.26 7.95 16.00
CA ILE A 429 -1.65 7.56 16.29
C ILE A 429 -1.85 6.17 15.70
N ALA A 430 -2.18 5.19 16.53
CA ALA A 430 -2.32 3.81 16.09
C ALA A 430 -3.61 3.19 16.63
N GLY A 431 -4.34 2.52 15.76
CA GLY A 431 -5.53 1.78 16.14
C GLY A 431 -6.53 1.59 15.03
N ASP A 432 -7.75 1.26 15.43
CA ASP A 432 -8.89 1.09 14.55
C ASP A 432 -9.62 2.44 14.39
N PHE A 433 -9.60 2.98 13.18
CA PHE A 433 -10.25 4.25 12.84
C PHE A 433 -11.71 4.09 12.42
N ASN A 434 -12.17 2.88 12.08
CA ASN A 434 -13.54 2.64 11.60
C ASN A 434 -14.00 3.63 10.49
N LEU A 435 -13.06 4.03 9.62
CA LEU A 435 -13.29 4.92 8.49
C LEU A 435 -13.41 4.08 7.22
N ALA A 436 -14.59 4.12 6.59
CA ALA A 436 -14.81 3.46 5.30
C ALA A 436 -13.81 3.97 4.26
N SER A 437 -13.22 3.04 3.52
CA SER A 437 -12.20 3.35 2.51
C SER A 437 -12.60 2.91 1.10
N SER A 438 -13.45 1.89 0.96
CA SER A 438 -13.97 1.43 -0.34
C SER A 438 -14.96 2.44 -0.94
N SER A 439 -14.72 2.90 -2.17
CA SER A 439 -15.66 3.78 -2.90
C SER A 439 -17.05 3.16 -2.98
N HIS A 440 -17.13 1.89 -3.41
CA HIS A 440 -18.39 1.16 -3.52
C HIS A 440 -19.20 1.15 -2.22
N THR A 441 -18.54 1.03 -1.06
CA THR A 441 -19.23 1.06 0.23
C THR A 441 -19.83 2.43 0.52
N ILE A 442 -19.10 3.49 0.18
CA ILE A 442 -19.54 4.87 0.34
C ILE A 442 -20.67 5.18 -0.65
N ASP A 443 -20.52 4.81 -1.91
CA ASP A 443 -21.49 5.06 -2.97
C ASP A 443 -22.79 4.29 -2.74
N THR A 444 -22.71 3.02 -2.34
CA THR A 444 -23.89 2.23 -1.94
C THR A 444 -24.60 2.86 -0.74
N ALA A 445 -23.87 3.44 0.22
CA ALA A 445 -24.47 4.12 1.37
C ALA A 445 -25.15 5.45 0.96
N LEU A 446 -24.61 6.16 -0.02
CA LEU A 446 -25.27 7.33 -0.63
C LEU A 446 -26.55 6.93 -1.37
N GLU A 447 -26.51 5.88 -2.18
CA GLU A 447 -27.67 5.37 -2.93
C GLU A 447 -28.80 4.92 -2.01
N ARG A 448 -28.47 4.31 -0.87
CA ARG A 448 -29.44 3.90 0.16
C ARG A 448 -29.94 5.07 1.02
N GLY A 449 -29.28 6.22 0.95
CA GLY A 449 -29.58 7.39 1.80
C GLY A 449 -29.10 7.24 3.25
N ASP A 450 -28.22 6.28 3.55
CA ASP A 450 -27.59 6.10 4.87
C ASP A 450 -26.60 7.23 5.17
N VAL A 451 -25.98 7.77 4.11
CA VAL A 451 -25.07 8.92 4.10
C VAL A 451 -25.60 9.97 3.12
N THR A 452 -25.41 11.25 3.43
CA THR A 452 -25.72 12.36 2.52
C THR A 452 -24.45 13.04 2.02
N ASP A 453 -24.56 14.01 1.10
CA ASP A 453 -23.42 14.83 0.65
C ASP A 453 -22.68 15.48 1.83
N LYS A 454 -23.43 15.86 2.89
CA LYS A 454 -22.85 16.38 4.13
C LYS A 454 -21.96 15.35 4.84
N GLY A 455 -22.33 14.07 4.78
CA GLY A 455 -21.50 12.98 5.28
C GLY A 455 -20.17 12.86 4.52
N LEU A 456 -20.18 13.03 3.20
CA LEU A 456 -18.94 13.05 2.41
C LEU A 456 -18.05 14.24 2.76
N GLU A 457 -18.63 15.42 3.00
CA GLU A 457 -17.90 16.59 3.49
C GLU A 457 -17.23 16.30 4.84
N LEU A 458 -17.91 15.58 5.74
CA LEU A 458 -17.33 15.17 7.04
C LEU A 458 -16.15 14.21 6.87
N LEU A 459 -16.19 13.28 5.91
CA LEU A 459 -15.05 12.40 5.58
C LEU A 459 -13.84 13.22 5.09
N ARG A 460 -14.06 14.18 4.19
CA ARG A 460 -12.99 15.09 3.72
C ARG A 460 -12.45 15.95 4.86
N GLU A 461 -13.30 16.42 5.76
CA GLU A 461 -12.90 17.20 6.93
C GLU A 461 -12.02 16.39 7.90
N ILE A 462 -12.31 15.09 8.06
CA ILE A 462 -11.49 14.16 8.84
C ILE A 462 -10.08 14.07 8.26
N GLU A 463 -9.96 13.79 6.95
CA GLU A 463 -8.67 13.70 6.27
C GLU A 463 -7.89 15.02 6.34
N ALA A 464 -8.56 16.15 6.10
CA ALA A 464 -7.97 17.48 6.21
C ALA A 464 -7.50 17.78 7.65
N THR A 465 -8.17 17.27 8.68
CA THR A 465 -7.75 17.44 10.07
C THR A 465 -6.47 16.65 10.36
N VAL A 466 -6.40 15.40 9.90
CA VAL A 466 -5.18 14.57 10.02
C VAL A 466 -4.00 15.22 9.28
N SER A 467 -4.25 15.72 8.07
CA SER A 467 -3.21 16.37 7.27
C SER A 467 -2.72 17.69 7.88
N ARG A 468 -3.63 18.55 8.38
CA ARG A 468 -3.27 19.79 9.09
C ARG A 468 -2.44 19.54 10.35
N ALA A 469 -2.66 18.41 11.02
CA ALA A 469 -1.84 17.97 12.16
C ALA A 469 -0.44 17.46 11.74
N GLY A 470 -0.08 17.49 10.45
CA GLY A 470 1.21 17.05 9.94
C GLY A 470 1.39 15.53 9.97
N MET A 471 0.30 14.76 10.02
CA MET A 471 0.33 13.31 10.15
C MET A 471 0.28 12.65 8.77
N GLN A 472 1.09 11.62 8.55
CA GLN A 472 1.11 10.80 7.35
C GLN A 472 0.80 9.34 7.67
N ASP A 473 0.17 8.64 6.73
CA ASP A 473 -0.10 7.21 6.87
C ASP A 473 1.16 6.36 6.62
N ALA A 474 1.56 5.58 7.62
CA ALA A 474 2.79 4.79 7.55
C ALA A 474 2.78 3.70 6.48
N TRP A 475 1.60 3.14 6.15
CA TRP A 475 1.47 2.16 5.06
C TRP A 475 1.74 2.83 3.72
N LEU A 476 1.13 3.99 3.49
CA LEU A 476 1.27 4.73 2.23
C LEU A 476 2.70 5.23 2.06
N ALA A 477 3.29 5.79 3.12
CA ALA A 477 4.68 6.24 3.12
C ALA A 477 5.66 5.09 2.83
N SER A 478 5.48 3.92 3.46
CA SER A 478 6.33 2.74 3.22
C SER A 478 6.18 2.19 1.81
N ARG A 479 4.98 2.31 1.23
CA ARG A 479 4.63 1.85 -0.11
C ARG A 479 5.28 2.73 -1.19
N VAL A 480 5.03 4.04 -1.14
CA VAL A 480 5.54 5.00 -2.14
C VAL A 480 7.06 5.14 -2.04
N GLY A 481 7.58 5.20 -0.82
CA GLY A 481 9.00 5.37 -0.54
C GLY A 481 9.85 4.11 -0.74
N PRO A 482 11.13 4.18 -0.32
CA PRO A 482 12.07 3.06 -0.35
C PRO A 482 11.80 1.98 0.71
N GLY A 483 10.69 2.07 1.45
CA GLY A 483 10.31 1.09 2.46
C GLY A 483 9.79 -0.22 1.86
N GLU A 484 9.70 -1.28 2.65
CA GLU A 484 9.04 -2.52 2.23
C GLU A 484 7.60 -2.53 2.74
N SER A 485 6.61 -2.66 1.85
CA SER A 485 5.22 -2.92 2.24
C SER A 485 4.85 -4.34 1.83
N SER A 486 4.92 -5.30 2.75
CA SER A 486 4.55 -6.69 2.49
C SER A 486 3.04 -6.88 2.68
N SER A 487 2.21 -6.11 1.96
CA SER A 487 0.80 -6.48 1.83
C SER A 487 0.77 -7.81 1.10
N SER A 488 0.44 -8.86 1.84
CA SER A 488 0.60 -10.28 1.56
C SER A 488 -0.38 -10.83 0.51
N SER A 489 -0.61 -10.10 -0.59
CA SER A 489 -1.24 -10.65 -1.79
C SER A 489 -0.23 -10.78 -2.92
N THR A 490 0.84 -11.55 -2.67
CA THR A 490 1.62 -12.21 -3.72
C THR A 490 0.86 -13.37 -4.35
N LYS A 491 -0.26 -13.85 -3.75
CA LYS A 491 -1.30 -14.57 -4.48
C LYS A 491 -1.92 -13.55 -5.44
N GLY A 492 -1.62 -13.70 -6.73
CA GLY A 492 -1.95 -12.73 -7.75
C GLY A 492 -3.44 -12.38 -7.71
N ASN A 493 -3.75 -11.10 -7.50
CA ASN A 493 -5.07 -10.49 -7.71
C ASN A 493 -5.47 -10.51 -9.22
N HIS A 494 -5.37 -11.68 -9.85
CA HIS A 494 -5.92 -11.99 -11.16
C HIS A 494 -7.32 -12.61 -11.04
N GLU A 495 -7.73 -13.08 -9.85
CA GLU A 495 -9.02 -13.75 -9.63
C GLU A 495 -10.21 -12.79 -9.50
N TYR A 496 -9.99 -11.50 -9.16
CA TYR A 496 -11.08 -10.51 -8.99
C TYR A 496 -10.87 -9.24 -9.82
N PHE A 497 -10.47 -9.38 -11.09
CA PHE A 497 -10.18 -8.24 -11.98
C PHE A 497 -11.40 -7.33 -12.24
N LEU A 498 -12.61 -7.84 -12.01
CA LEU A 498 -13.85 -7.14 -12.33
C LEU A 498 -14.48 -6.41 -11.15
N GLU A 499 -14.12 -6.77 -9.93
CA GLU A 499 -14.62 -6.12 -8.71
C GLU A 499 -13.57 -5.18 -8.14
N LEU A 500 -12.90 -4.45 -9.03
CA LEU A 500 -12.01 -3.37 -8.63
C LEU A 500 -12.85 -2.18 -8.17
N TYR A 501 -12.60 -1.74 -6.93
CA TYR A 501 -13.06 -0.47 -6.37
C TYR A 501 -11.87 0.25 -5.72
N GLU A 502 -11.89 1.58 -5.74
CA GLU A 502 -10.80 2.36 -5.16
C GLU A 502 -10.86 2.35 -3.63
N GLY A 503 -9.68 2.40 -2.98
CA GLY A 503 -9.57 2.44 -1.52
C GLY A 503 -9.76 1.10 -0.77
N GLU A 504 -9.93 -0.02 -1.46
CA GLU A 504 -9.93 -1.37 -0.86
C GLU A 504 -8.50 -1.91 -0.59
N GLN A 505 -7.50 -1.31 -1.22
CA GLN A 505 -6.12 -1.78 -1.17
C GLN A 505 -5.51 -1.60 0.24
N GLY A 506 -4.96 -2.70 0.77
CA GLY A 506 -4.40 -2.71 2.13
C GLY A 506 -5.47 -2.83 3.23
N ALA A 507 -6.66 -3.29 2.89
CA ALA A 507 -7.74 -3.58 3.82
C ALA A 507 -7.28 -4.44 4.99
N THR A 508 -7.64 -4.02 6.19
CA THR A 508 -7.39 -4.74 7.44
C THR A 508 -8.64 -5.49 7.88
N PHE A 509 -9.81 -5.05 7.43
CA PHE A 509 -11.08 -5.75 7.53
C PHE A 509 -11.48 -6.21 6.12
N ASP A 510 -11.46 -7.52 5.85
CA ASP A 510 -11.70 -8.07 4.50
C ASP A 510 -12.77 -9.17 4.53
N PRO A 511 -14.05 -8.82 4.33
CA PRO A 511 -15.15 -9.78 4.25
C PRO A 511 -15.04 -10.83 3.14
N LEU A 512 -14.23 -10.58 2.09
CA LEU A 512 -14.09 -11.50 0.96
C LEU A 512 -13.14 -12.66 1.29
N SER A 513 -12.13 -12.41 2.14
CA SER A 513 -11.14 -13.41 2.53
C SER A 513 -11.23 -13.84 4.00
N ASN A 514 -11.98 -13.12 4.84
CA ASN A 514 -12.14 -13.40 6.26
C ASN A 514 -13.61 -13.69 6.63
N PRO A 515 -13.99 -14.94 6.93
CA PRO A 515 -15.35 -15.29 7.33
C PRO A 515 -15.84 -14.59 8.61
N LEU A 516 -14.96 -14.22 9.55
CA LEU A 516 -15.36 -13.45 10.73
C LEU A 516 -15.71 -12.01 10.38
N ALA A 517 -14.98 -11.40 9.43
CA ALA A 517 -15.32 -10.08 8.90
C ALA A 517 -16.64 -10.10 8.15
N ALA A 518 -16.88 -11.13 7.33
CA ALA A 518 -18.15 -11.35 6.65
C ALA A 518 -19.32 -11.42 7.64
N ALA A 519 -19.20 -12.25 8.67
CA ALA A 519 -20.22 -12.39 9.72
C ALA A 519 -20.47 -11.08 10.49
N SER A 520 -19.40 -10.33 10.79
CA SER A 520 -19.48 -9.09 11.59
C SER A 520 -20.05 -7.90 10.82
N SER A 521 -19.92 -7.91 9.49
CA SER A 521 -20.46 -6.85 8.62
C SER A 521 -21.99 -6.81 8.58
N GLY A 522 -22.66 -7.96 8.66
CA GLY A 522 -24.12 -8.10 8.59
C GLY A 522 -24.77 -7.57 7.31
N VAL A 523 -23.98 -7.24 6.28
CA VAL A 523 -24.45 -6.67 5.01
C VAL A 523 -24.02 -7.59 3.87
N ASP A 524 -24.98 -8.07 3.10
CA ASP A 524 -24.70 -8.80 1.86
C ASP A 524 -23.89 -7.91 0.90
N GLY A 525 -22.75 -8.42 0.44
CA GLY A 525 -21.84 -7.68 -0.44
C GLY A 525 -20.90 -6.70 0.26
N ALA A 526 -20.65 -6.86 1.57
CA ALA A 526 -19.66 -6.06 2.28
C ALA A 526 -18.28 -6.12 1.60
N ARG A 527 -17.64 -4.95 1.48
CA ARG A 527 -16.37 -4.79 0.78
C ARG A 527 -15.18 -4.62 1.72
N PRO A 528 -13.95 -4.95 1.28
CA PRO A 528 -12.74 -4.75 2.08
C PRO A 528 -12.54 -3.29 2.51
N GLN A 529 -12.15 -3.07 3.77
CA GLN A 529 -11.93 -1.75 4.37
C GLN A 529 -10.58 -1.65 5.08
N ARG A 530 -9.95 -0.48 5.00
CA ARG A 530 -8.71 -0.16 5.70
C ARG A 530 -8.99 0.66 6.97
N TYR A 531 -9.50 -0.06 7.97
CA TYR A 531 -9.87 0.50 9.26
C TYR A 531 -8.68 0.73 10.19
N ASP A 532 -7.75 -0.22 10.27
CA ASP A 532 -6.57 -0.07 11.13
C ASP A 532 -5.51 0.77 10.43
N ARG A 533 -5.01 1.79 11.14
CA ARG A 533 -3.99 2.69 10.63
C ARG A 533 -2.93 2.98 11.69
N ILE A 534 -1.70 3.22 11.22
CA ILE A 534 -0.62 3.81 12.00
C ILE A 534 -0.26 5.11 11.29
N LEU A 535 -0.57 6.23 11.94
CA LEU A 535 -0.24 7.57 11.47
C LEU A 535 0.99 8.06 12.23
N VAL A 536 1.94 8.68 11.53
CA VAL A 536 3.17 9.24 12.10
C VAL A 536 3.35 10.68 11.68
N THR A 537 3.99 11.52 12.50
CA THR A 537 4.34 12.88 12.08
C THR A 537 5.30 12.85 10.88
N LYS A 538 4.94 13.55 9.78
CA LYS A 538 5.65 13.50 8.48
C LYS A 538 7.13 13.89 8.59
N ASP A 539 7.43 14.96 9.31
CA ASP A 539 8.79 15.47 9.50
C ASP A 539 9.48 14.91 10.75
N ALA A 540 8.98 13.79 11.29
CA ALA A 540 9.60 13.15 12.44
C ALA A 540 10.99 12.58 12.10
N PRO A 541 11.90 12.51 13.10
CA PRO A 541 13.20 11.87 12.95
C PRO A 541 13.10 10.40 12.54
N PHE A 542 11.99 9.73 12.84
CA PHE A 542 11.75 8.34 12.50
C PHE A 542 10.79 8.23 11.34
N GLN A 543 11.26 7.62 10.26
CA GLN A 543 10.48 7.48 9.03
C GLN A 543 10.02 6.03 8.84
N PRO A 544 8.80 5.80 8.33
CA PRO A 544 8.34 4.46 7.94
C PRO A 544 9.26 3.84 6.90
N ARG A 545 9.81 2.66 7.22
CA ARG A 545 10.67 1.86 6.31
C ARG A 545 10.18 0.44 6.09
N GLY A 546 9.29 -0.05 6.94
CA GLY A 546 8.66 -1.35 6.76
C GLY A 546 7.22 -1.29 7.19
N PHE A 547 6.35 -1.98 6.45
CA PHE A 547 4.95 -2.19 6.81
C PHE A 547 4.54 -3.60 6.43
N ASN A 548 3.90 -4.32 7.33
CA ASN A 548 3.36 -5.64 7.03
C ASN A 548 2.05 -5.89 7.77
N MET A 549 1.31 -6.87 7.27
CA MET A 549 0.13 -7.42 7.94
C MET A 549 0.47 -8.77 8.58
N PHE A 550 -0.28 -9.15 9.60
CA PHE A 550 -0.19 -10.44 10.31
C PHE A 550 -1.56 -10.94 10.74
N GLY A 551 -1.63 -12.21 11.17
CA GLY A 551 -2.88 -12.92 11.48
C GLY A 551 -3.56 -13.57 10.28
N GLN A 552 -3.08 -13.30 9.05
CA GLN A 552 -3.50 -13.98 7.83
C GLN A 552 -2.90 -15.39 7.76
N VAL A 553 -3.70 -16.37 7.35
CA VAL A 553 -3.23 -17.74 7.08
C VAL A 553 -2.48 -17.74 5.75
N LEU A 554 -1.15 -17.61 5.80
CA LEU A 554 -0.30 -17.62 4.61
C LEU A 554 0.03 -19.05 4.22
N ASP A 555 -0.94 -19.70 3.60
CA ASP A 555 -0.76 -21.08 3.19
C ASP A 555 0.10 -21.16 1.92
N SER A 556 1.29 -21.75 2.04
CA SER A 556 2.21 -22.06 0.94
C SER A 556 2.06 -23.50 0.44
N LYS A 557 1.22 -24.31 1.09
CA LYS A 557 1.04 -25.74 0.76
C LYS A 557 -0.41 -26.23 0.68
N GLY A 558 -1.41 -25.39 0.93
CA GLY A 558 -2.82 -25.78 0.79
C GLY A 558 -3.28 -26.76 1.89
N ASP A 559 -2.79 -26.59 3.11
CA ASP A 559 -3.26 -27.31 4.29
C ASP A 559 -4.13 -26.38 5.15
N ASP A 560 -5.43 -26.49 4.89
CA ASP A 560 -6.55 -25.64 5.32
C ASP A 560 -6.89 -25.80 6.82
N SER A 561 -5.96 -25.49 7.73
CA SER A 561 -6.05 -25.97 9.12
C SER A 561 -6.25 -24.93 10.23
N GLN A 562 -6.31 -23.61 9.95
CA GLN A 562 -6.64 -22.63 11.00
C GLN A 562 -7.58 -21.52 10.53
N ALA A 563 -8.77 -21.45 11.13
CA ALA A 563 -9.70 -20.34 10.95
C ALA A 563 -9.09 -19.02 11.46
N PRO A 564 -9.45 -17.86 10.87
CA PRO A 564 -8.97 -16.57 11.36
C PRO A 564 -9.38 -16.34 12.82
N ALA A 565 -8.49 -15.73 13.60
CA ALA A 565 -8.70 -15.50 15.03
C ALA A 565 -9.43 -14.18 15.34
N SER A 566 -9.48 -13.25 14.38
CA SER A 566 -10.12 -11.95 14.47
C SER A 566 -10.78 -11.62 13.12
N ASP A 567 -11.78 -10.75 13.12
CA ASP A 567 -12.37 -10.14 11.94
C ASP A 567 -11.45 -9.09 11.27
N HIS A 568 -10.37 -8.71 11.96
CA HIS A 568 -9.31 -7.86 11.41
C HIS A 568 -7.99 -8.62 11.23
N TRP A 569 -7.17 -8.10 10.32
CA TRP A 569 -5.76 -8.43 10.17
C TRP A 569 -4.91 -7.38 10.89
N GLY A 570 -3.97 -7.84 11.73
CA GLY A 570 -3.07 -6.94 12.44
C GLY A 570 -2.08 -6.24 11.51
N ILE A 571 -1.69 -5.03 11.85
CA ILE A 571 -0.72 -4.21 11.10
C ILE A 571 0.52 -3.91 11.93
N ARG A 572 1.67 -3.84 11.27
CA ARG A 572 2.97 -3.57 11.89
C ARG A 572 3.76 -2.59 11.04
N CYS A 573 4.36 -1.59 11.67
CA CYS A 573 5.26 -0.63 11.04
C CYS A 573 6.64 -0.63 11.70
N LEU A 574 7.68 -0.73 10.88
CA LEU A 574 9.07 -0.46 11.24
C LEU A 574 9.38 1.00 10.92
N LEU A 575 9.71 1.75 11.97
CA LEU A 575 10.20 3.12 11.90
C LEU A 575 11.72 3.12 12.08
N VAL A 576 12.46 3.85 11.24
CA VAL A 576 13.93 3.93 11.31
C VAL A 576 14.36 5.38 11.45
N ALA A 577 15.32 5.62 12.33
CA ALA A 577 15.90 6.94 12.55
C ALA A 577 16.57 7.46 11.26
N SER A 578 16.29 8.70 10.92
CA SER A 578 16.94 9.42 9.84
C SER A 578 18.37 9.72 10.25
N THR A 579 19.35 9.15 9.57
CA THR A 579 20.77 9.50 9.76
C THR A 579 20.99 10.93 9.26
N GLN A 580 21.26 11.89 10.15
CA GLN A 580 21.44 13.30 9.79
C GLN A 580 22.58 13.52 8.79
N ASN A 581 22.22 13.85 7.55
CA ASN A 581 22.80 14.92 6.69
C ASN A 581 22.07 14.94 5.34
N SER A 582 20.75 14.83 5.40
CA SER A 582 19.91 15.19 4.28
C SER A 582 19.09 16.40 4.72
N SER A 583 19.57 17.58 4.36
CA SER A 583 18.72 18.62 3.80
C SER A 583 17.94 18.07 2.59
N VAL A 584 17.14 17.03 2.83
CA VAL A 584 16.11 16.53 1.95
C VAL A 584 14.83 16.78 2.77
N ILE A 585 14.40 18.01 3.00
CA ILE A 585 13.52 18.70 2.04
C ILE A 585 13.38 17.83 0.79
N GLY A 586 12.29 17.03 0.71
CA GLY A 586 11.98 16.25 -0.48
C GLY A 586 12.45 16.99 -1.73
N PRO A 587 13.21 16.30 -2.59
CA PRO A 587 14.37 16.84 -3.30
C PRO A 587 14.27 18.34 -3.54
N SER A 588 15.18 19.13 -2.97
CA SER A 588 15.49 20.47 -3.48
C SER A 588 16.16 20.37 -4.87
N ASN A 589 15.56 19.60 -5.77
CA ASN A 589 15.71 19.75 -7.21
C ASN A 589 14.75 20.85 -7.59
N SER A 590 15.24 22.08 -7.58
CA SER A 590 14.61 23.29 -8.13
C SER A 590 14.28 23.21 -9.64
N LYS A 591 14.17 22.00 -10.20
CA LYS A 591 13.88 21.66 -11.60
C LYS A 591 12.89 20.50 -11.78
N LEU A 592 12.35 19.89 -10.72
CA LEU A 592 11.24 18.95 -10.85
C LEU A 592 9.95 19.77 -11.04
N GLN A 593 9.26 19.58 -12.17
CA GLN A 593 7.96 20.21 -12.39
C GLN A 593 6.97 19.62 -11.39
N GLU A 594 6.55 20.44 -10.42
CA GLU A 594 5.63 20.04 -9.36
C GLU A 594 4.31 19.55 -9.98
N ILE A 595 3.89 18.34 -9.61
CA ILE A 595 2.62 17.76 -10.05
C ILE A 595 1.56 18.15 -9.01
N SER A 596 0.68 19.08 -9.36
CA SER A 596 -0.41 19.53 -8.50
C SER A 596 -1.70 18.73 -8.72
N LEU A 597 -2.52 18.65 -7.67
CA LEU A 597 -3.87 18.10 -7.74
C LEU A 597 -4.80 19.05 -8.51
N HIS A 598 -5.42 18.54 -9.58
CA HIS A 598 -6.52 19.19 -10.30
C HIS A 598 -7.80 18.37 -10.11
N LYS A 599 -8.77 18.98 -9.43
CA LYS A 599 -10.06 18.34 -9.15
C LYS A 599 -10.87 18.11 -10.43
N ALA A 600 -11.44 16.92 -10.54
CA ALA A 600 -12.35 16.57 -11.61
C ALA A 600 -13.66 17.38 -11.48
N GLY A 601 -14.23 17.77 -12.63
CA GLY A 601 -15.57 18.33 -12.66
C GLY A 601 -16.60 17.30 -12.20
N VAL A 602 -17.63 17.73 -11.47
CA VAL A 602 -18.67 16.85 -10.89
C VAL A 602 -19.36 15.98 -11.94
N THR A 603 -19.47 16.47 -13.19
CA THR A 603 -20.10 15.74 -14.31
C THR A 603 -19.27 14.57 -14.85
N LEU A 604 -18.00 14.45 -14.46
CA LEU A 604 -17.18 13.28 -14.76
C LEU A 604 -17.58 12.07 -13.90
N GLY A 605 -18.41 12.25 -12.88
CA GLY A 605 -19.08 11.15 -12.22
C GLY A 605 -18.23 10.36 -11.22
N SER A 606 -18.80 9.27 -10.69
CA SER A 606 -18.14 8.37 -9.74
C SER A 606 -17.12 7.43 -10.41
N PHE A 607 -16.40 6.66 -9.59
CA PHE A 607 -15.48 5.63 -10.08
C PHE A 607 -16.20 4.56 -10.92
N GLU A 608 -17.42 4.19 -10.54
CA GLU A 608 -18.27 3.17 -11.12
C GLU A 608 -18.80 3.65 -12.48
N GLU A 609 -19.18 4.92 -12.61
CA GLU A 609 -19.57 5.51 -13.89
C GLU A 609 -18.39 5.53 -14.88
N LEU A 610 -17.19 5.87 -14.41
CA LEU A 610 -15.96 5.82 -15.20
C LEU A 610 -15.65 4.39 -15.67
N LYS A 611 -15.74 3.41 -14.77
CA LYS A 611 -15.54 1.99 -15.09
C LYS A 611 -16.61 1.49 -16.05
N GLY A 612 -17.87 1.87 -15.86
CA GLY A 612 -18.98 1.57 -16.75
C GLY A 612 -18.75 2.06 -18.18
N CYS A 613 -18.15 3.24 -18.34
CA CYS A 613 -17.73 3.79 -19.64
C CYS A 613 -16.65 2.94 -20.34
N LEU A 614 -15.68 2.40 -19.59
CA LEU A 614 -14.67 1.49 -20.15
C LEU A 614 -15.28 0.14 -20.57
N VAL A 615 -16.22 -0.38 -19.78
CA VAL A 615 -16.94 -1.62 -20.10
C VAL A 615 -17.78 -1.44 -21.37
N SER A 616 -18.58 -0.37 -21.46
CA SER A 616 -19.43 -0.11 -22.63
C SER A 616 -18.63 0.16 -23.91
N SER A 617 -17.39 0.64 -23.79
CA SER A 617 -16.47 0.86 -24.93
C SER A 617 -15.57 -0.34 -25.25
N GLY A 618 -15.76 -1.49 -24.59
CA GLY A 618 -14.95 -2.70 -24.80
C GLY A 618 -13.47 -2.55 -24.44
N GLN A 619 -13.14 -1.54 -23.63
CA GLN A 619 -11.78 -1.27 -23.15
C GLN A 619 -11.52 -1.85 -21.76
N PHE A 620 -12.52 -2.53 -21.18
CA PHE A 620 -12.42 -3.31 -19.96
C PHE A 620 -12.68 -4.79 -20.29
N PRO A 621 -11.81 -5.72 -19.87
CA PRO A 621 -12.00 -7.15 -20.17
C PRO A 621 -13.18 -7.74 -19.40
N ALA A 622 -13.83 -8.77 -19.96
CA ALA A 622 -14.91 -9.52 -19.32
C ALA A 622 -14.39 -10.62 -18.36
N SER A 623 -15.28 -11.23 -17.57
CA SER A 623 -14.89 -12.29 -16.60
C SER A 623 -14.35 -13.51 -17.32
N SER A 624 -15.05 -13.91 -18.37
CA SER A 624 -14.66 -14.99 -19.26
C SER A 624 -13.28 -14.77 -19.87
N ASP A 625 -12.93 -13.53 -20.25
CA ASP A 625 -11.61 -13.21 -20.79
C ASP A 625 -10.48 -13.44 -19.78
N ALA A 626 -10.76 -13.17 -18.49
CA ALA A 626 -9.80 -13.34 -17.41
C ALA A 626 -9.63 -14.82 -17.04
N GLU A 627 -10.74 -15.56 -16.93
CA GLU A 627 -10.76 -17.00 -16.72
C GLU A 627 -9.98 -17.73 -17.81
N LEU A 628 -10.26 -17.46 -19.09
CA LEU A 628 -9.55 -18.07 -20.23
C LEU A 628 -8.05 -17.81 -20.20
N ARG A 629 -7.61 -16.58 -19.85
CA ARG A 629 -6.17 -16.26 -19.71
C ARG A 629 -5.53 -16.96 -18.53
N ASN A 630 -6.21 -17.04 -17.39
CA ASN A 630 -5.72 -17.76 -16.21
C ASN A 630 -5.56 -19.26 -16.52
N GLU A 631 -6.52 -19.87 -17.21
CA GLU A 631 -6.44 -21.24 -17.70
C GLU A 631 -5.28 -21.44 -18.68
N ALA A 632 -5.10 -20.53 -19.65
CA ALA A 632 -4.01 -20.59 -20.62
C ALA A 632 -2.63 -20.46 -19.95
N ILE A 633 -2.49 -19.59 -18.96
CA ILE A 633 -1.26 -19.45 -18.16
C ILE A 633 -1.00 -20.69 -17.31
N SER A 634 -2.06 -21.25 -16.69
CA SER A 634 -1.96 -22.50 -15.93
C SER A 634 -1.48 -23.64 -16.83
N LEU A 635 -2.06 -23.77 -18.02
CA LEU A 635 -1.65 -24.76 -19.02
C LEU A 635 -0.19 -24.58 -19.44
N LEU A 636 0.26 -23.34 -19.70
CA LEU A 636 1.66 -23.04 -20.02
C LEU A 636 2.60 -23.42 -18.87
N LYS A 637 2.22 -23.10 -17.62
CA LYS A 637 2.99 -23.44 -16.42
C LYS A 637 3.12 -24.94 -16.27
N THR A 638 2.01 -25.69 -16.27
CA THR A 638 2.03 -27.15 -16.16
C THR A 638 2.88 -27.77 -17.27
N THR A 639 2.70 -27.34 -18.52
CA THR A 639 3.46 -27.85 -19.67
C THR A 639 4.97 -27.64 -19.53
N LEU A 640 5.42 -26.48 -19.02
CA LEU A 640 6.85 -26.20 -18.89
C LEU A 640 7.46 -26.81 -17.62
N LEU A 641 6.72 -26.77 -16.51
CA LEU A 641 7.19 -27.13 -15.16
C LEU A 641 7.05 -28.61 -14.83
N ASP A 642 6.22 -29.38 -15.54
CA ASP A 642 6.08 -30.81 -15.29
C ASP A 642 7.45 -31.49 -15.43
N SER A 643 7.90 -32.06 -14.31
CA SER A 643 9.06 -32.95 -14.25
C SER A 643 8.69 -34.29 -14.88
N ASP A 644 9.57 -34.87 -15.70
CA ASP A 644 9.49 -36.26 -16.17
C ASP A 644 9.72 -37.25 -15.00
N ALA A 645 8.95 -37.12 -13.91
CA ALA A 645 9.07 -37.89 -12.68
C ALA A 645 8.69 -39.36 -12.85
N GLU A 646 8.01 -39.72 -13.94
CA GLU A 646 7.66 -41.11 -14.24
C GLU A 646 8.74 -41.87 -15.04
N SER A 647 9.86 -41.25 -15.43
CA SER A 647 10.86 -41.91 -16.29
C SER A 647 12.31 -41.90 -15.79
N ALA A 648 12.60 -41.44 -14.57
CA ALA A 648 13.97 -41.39 -14.05
C ALA A 648 14.13 -42.12 -12.71
N GLY A 649 13.93 -43.43 -12.72
CA GLY A 649 14.62 -44.30 -11.77
C GLY A 649 16.12 -44.21 -12.03
N ASN A 650 16.88 -43.73 -11.05
CA ASN A 650 18.35 -43.65 -11.02
C ASN A 650 19.04 -42.63 -11.96
N SER A 651 19.24 -41.41 -11.49
CA SER A 651 20.53 -40.70 -11.61
C SER A 651 20.49 -39.35 -10.88
N THR A 652 21.61 -38.98 -10.27
CA THR A 652 21.94 -37.67 -9.69
C THR A 652 21.99 -36.56 -10.76
N ARG A 653 20.90 -36.34 -11.52
CA ARG A 653 20.77 -35.21 -12.45
C ARG A 653 20.27 -33.99 -11.68
N SER A 654 21.00 -32.88 -11.82
CA SER A 654 20.65 -31.57 -11.29
C SER A 654 19.20 -31.22 -11.65
N GLN A 655 18.36 -31.04 -10.65
CA GLN A 655 16.94 -30.72 -10.84
C GLN A 655 16.81 -29.39 -11.60
N VAL A 656 16.08 -29.41 -12.72
CA VAL A 656 15.81 -28.20 -13.52
C VAL A 656 14.83 -27.33 -12.73
N GLN A 657 15.26 -26.13 -12.36
CA GLN A 657 14.43 -25.17 -11.64
C GLN A 657 14.00 -24.07 -12.61
N LEU A 658 12.68 -23.93 -12.79
CA LEU A 658 12.06 -22.95 -13.66
C LEU A 658 10.95 -22.20 -12.92
N VAL A 659 10.85 -20.91 -13.18
CA VAL A 659 9.77 -20.03 -12.71
C VAL A 659 9.19 -19.35 -13.94
N VAL A 660 7.86 -19.35 -14.08
CA VAL A 660 7.15 -18.64 -15.15
C VAL A 660 6.40 -17.45 -14.56
N ILE A 661 6.74 -16.25 -15.00
CA ILE A 661 6.25 -14.98 -14.49
C ILE A 661 5.50 -14.25 -15.62
N PRO A 662 4.17 -14.10 -15.54
CA PRO A 662 3.44 -13.20 -16.42
C PRO A 662 3.85 -11.75 -16.15
N VAL A 663 4.28 -11.05 -17.19
CA VAL A 663 4.76 -9.66 -17.15
C VAL A 663 3.92 -8.75 -18.05
N GLY A 664 4.39 -7.53 -18.32
CA GLY A 664 3.73 -6.62 -19.24
C GLY A 664 2.33 -6.18 -18.79
N SER A 665 1.44 -6.00 -19.75
CA SER A 665 0.08 -5.48 -19.49
C SER A 665 -0.75 -6.44 -18.64
N PHE A 666 -0.61 -7.75 -18.86
CA PHE A 666 -1.26 -8.78 -18.05
C PHE A 666 -0.71 -8.81 -16.62
N GLY A 667 0.61 -8.71 -16.46
CA GLY A 667 1.26 -8.58 -15.15
C GLY A 667 0.76 -7.36 -14.37
N LEU A 668 0.66 -6.19 -15.00
CA LEU A 668 0.17 -5.00 -14.30
C LEU A 668 -1.35 -4.98 -14.11
N GLY A 669 -2.10 -5.81 -14.85
CA GLY A 669 -3.55 -5.79 -14.85
C GLY A 669 -4.12 -4.60 -15.62
N VAL A 670 -3.51 -4.25 -16.76
CA VAL A 670 -3.95 -3.17 -17.66
C VAL A 670 -4.16 -3.68 -19.09
N TRP A 671 -4.58 -4.94 -19.16
CA TRP A 671 -4.83 -5.68 -20.40
C TRP A 671 -6.29 -5.51 -20.84
N THR A 672 -6.53 -5.74 -22.13
CA THR A 672 -7.87 -5.74 -22.78
C THR A 672 -8.07 -7.07 -23.49
N SER A 673 -9.28 -7.39 -23.95
CA SER A 673 -9.58 -8.68 -24.59
C SER A 673 -8.69 -8.99 -25.81
N SER A 674 -8.17 -7.96 -26.50
CA SER A 674 -7.21 -8.07 -27.61
C SER A 674 -5.72 -8.05 -27.19
N SER A 675 -5.39 -7.93 -25.90
CA SER A 675 -4.00 -7.93 -25.44
C SER A 675 -3.43 -9.35 -25.38
N ASP A 676 -2.17 -9.46 -25.79
CA ASP A 676 -1.31 -10.62 -25.60
C ASP A 676 -0.89 -10.82 -24.14
N VAL A 677 -0.28 -11.97 -23.85
CA VAL A 677 0.28 -12.29 -22.54
C VAL A 677 1.80 -12.46 -22.65
N ASP A 678 2.53 -11.47 -22.12
CA ASP A 678 3.98 -11.56 -21.97
C ASP A 678 4.36 -12.48 -20.81
N CYS A 679 5.24 -13.45 -21.04
CA CYS A 679 5.72 -14.40 -20.05
C CYS A 679 7.25 -14.42 -20.00
N LEU A 680 7.82 -14.17 -18.83
CA LEU A 680 9.24 -14.37 -18.58
C LEU A 680 9.44 -15.68 -17.81
N CYS A 681 10.20 -16.61 -18.39
CA CYS A 681 10.70 -17.78 -17.70
C CYS A 681 12.11 -17.52 -17.16
N VAL A 682 12.36 -17.86 -15.89
CA VAL A 682 13.65 -17.73 -15.21
C VAL A 682 14.10 -19.09 -14.71
N GLY A 683 15.35 -19.46 -14.92
CA GLY A 683 15.84 -20.76 -14.45
C GLY A 683 17.34 -20.91 -14.34
N ASN A 684 17.77 -22.15 -14.07
CA ASN A 684 19.17 -22.53 -13.84
C ASN A 684 19.87 -23.19 -15.05
N ILE A 685 19.24 -23.23 -16.23
CA ILE A 685 19.79 -23.85 -17.45
C ILE A 685 20.17 -22.80 -18.50
N SER A 686 20.92 -23.18 -19.54
CA SER A 686 21.25 -22.26 -20.64
C SER A 686 20.02 -21.94 -21.50
N SER A 687 20.04 -20.82 -22.21
CA SER A 687 18.93 -20.42 -23.08
C SER A 687 18.69 -21.44 -24.20
N ARG A 688 19.77 -22.01 -24.77
CA ARG A 688 19.69 -23.04 -25.80
C ARG A 688 18.97 -24.28 -25.30
N THR A 689 19.37 -24.79 -24.12
CA THR A 689 18.75 -25.97 -23.51
C THR A 689 17.29 -25.70 -23.15
N PHE A 690 16.98 -24.52 -22.62
CA PHE A 690 15.59 -24.14 -22.32
C PHE A 690 14.70 -24.19 -23.56
N PHE A 691 15.07 -23.50 -24.64
CA PHE A 691 14.20 -23.42 -25.83
C PHE A 691 14.05 -24.78 -26.52
N ALA A 692 15.09 -25.62 -26.54
CA ALA A 692 14.99 -26.99 -27.07
C ALA A 692 13.96 -27.83 -26.26
N LEU A 693 14.07 -27.81 -24.93
CA LEU A 693 13.13 -28.53 -24.06
C LEU A 693 11.72 -27.94 -24.12
N ALA A 694 11.60 -26.61 -24.12
CA ALA A 694 10.31 -25.92 -24.20
C ALA A 694 9.59 -26.24 -25.51
N ILE A 695 10.26 -26.18 -26.66
CA ILE A 695 9.65 -26.52 -27.96
C ILE A 695 9.17 -27.98 -27.95
N GLN A 696 9.98 -28.92 -27.44
CA GLN A 696 9.59 -30.32 -27.34
C GLN A 696 8.32 -30.50 -26.49
N LYS A 697 8.28 -29.90 -25.29
CA LYS A 697 7.12 -29.99 -24.39
C LYS A 697 5.88 -29.31 -24.97
N LEU A 698 6.02 -28.12 -25.55
CA LEU A 698 4.94 -27.37 -26.17
C LEU A 698 4.35 -28.11 -27.39
N ARG A 699 5.19 -28.72 -28.25
CA ARG A 699 4.73 -29.57 -29.36
C ARG A 699 3.93 -30.79 -28.85
N LYS A 700 4.39 -31.44 -27.77
CA LYS A 700 3.68 -32.56 -27.12
C LYS A 700 2.31 -32.15 -26.57
N ALA A 701 2.20 -30.91 -26.08
CA ALA A 701 0.96 -30.35 -25.54
C ALA A 701 0.04 -29.71 -26.61
N SER A 702 0.33 -29.89 -27.90
CA SER A 702 -0.47 -29.31 -28.99
C SER A 702 -1.95 -29.70 -28.95
N ALA A 703 -2.25 -30.95 -28.58
CA ALA A 703 -3.62 -31.45 -28.41
C ALA A 703 -4.41 -30.71 -27.30
N ASN A 704 -3.72 -30.06 -26.36
CA ASN A 704 -4.34 -29.29 -25.28
C ASN A 704 -4.61 -27.82 -25.65
N GLY A 705 -4.38 -27.45 -26.92
CA GLY A 705 -4.63 -26.11 -27.44
C GLY A 705 -3.43 -25.16 -27.40
N ILE A 706 -2.20 -25.68 -27.36
CA ILE A 706 -0.97 -24.89 -27.51
C ILE A 706 -0.47 -24.98 -28.96
N LYS A 707 -0.09 -23.84 -29.54
CA LYS A 707 0.53 -23.75 -30.86
C LYS A 707 1.75 -22.83 -30.79
N ILE A 708 2.83 -23.23 -31.45
CA ILE A 708 4.00 -22.37 -31.61
C ILE A 708 3.81 -21.61 -32.92
N LEU A 709 3.72 -20.28 -32.84
CA LEU A 709 3.55 -19.42 -34.03
C LEU A 709 4.90 -19.21 -34.72
N ARG A 710 5.93 -18.79 -33.96
CA ARG A 710 7.29 -18.62 -34.48
C ARG A 710 8.34 -18.47 -33.37
N ARG A 711 9.61 -18.68 -33.76
CA ARG A 711 10.80 -18.29 -32.99
C ARG A 711 11.31 -16.95 -33.49
N VAL A 712 11.58 -16.01 -32.59
CA VAL A 712 12.02 -14.65 -32.94
C VAL A 712 13.37 -14.37 -32.29
N LYS A 713 14.34 -13.90 -33.09
CA LYS A 713 15.59 -13.32 -32.61
C LYS A 713 15.39 -11.80 -32.47
N ALA A 714 15.12 -11.35 -31.25
CA ALA A 714 15.01 -9.94 -30.91
C ALA A 714 16.35 -9.39 -30.38
N ASN A 715 16.48 -8.06 -30.29
CA ASN A 715 17.66 -7.42 -29.69
C ASN A 715 17.87 -7.82 -28.21
N SER A 716 16.81 -8.25 -27.52
CA SER A 716 16.84 -8.77 -26.15
C SER A 716 17.20 -10.26 -26.08
N GLY A 717 17.33 -10.96 -27.21
CA GLY A 717 17.60 -12.39 -27.32
C GLY A 717 16.47 -13.16 -28.01
N THR A 718 16.48 -14.49 -27.86
CA THR A 718 15.45 -15.38 -28.42
C THR A 718 14.14 -15.32 -27.61
N MET A 719 13.01 -15.32 -28.32
CA MET A 719 11.66 -15.48 -27.77
C MET A 719 10.82 -16.43 -28.63
N LEU A 720 9.79 -17.02 -28.04
CA LEU A 720 8.77 -17.79 -28.75
C LEU A 720 7.44 -17.04 -28.72
N GLU A 721 6.83 -16.88 -29.88
CA GLU A 721 5.44 -16.44 -30.00
C GLU A 721 4.55 -17.68 -30.09
N LEU A 722 3.55 -17.75 -29.22
CA LEU A 722 2.67 -18.90 -29.04
C LEU A 722 1.21 -18.46 -29.16
N GLU A 723 0.33 -19.39 -29.50
CA GLU A 723 -1.12 -19.28 -29.33
C GLU A 723 -1.57 -20.37 -28.37
N ILE A 724 -2.22 -20.00 -27.27
CA ILE A 724 -2.71 -20.93 -26.25
C ILE A 724 -4.19 -20.65 -26.03
N ARG A 725 -5.05 -21.63 -26.38
CA ARG A 725 -6.52 -21.48 -26.34
C ARG A 725 -7.02 -20.22 -27.06
N GLY A 726 -6.40 -19.87 -28.19
CA GLY A 726 -6.74 -18.69 -28.99
C GLY A 726 -6.17 -17.36 -28.47
N ILE A 727 -5.37 -17.37 -27.41
CA ILE A 727 -4.71 -16.18 -26.86
C ILE A 727 -3.24 -16.16 -27.28
N LYS A 728 -2.74 -15.01 -27.72
CA LYS A 728 -1.32 -14.82 -28.09
C LYS A 728 -0.44 -14.67 -26.86
N PHE A 729 0.72 -15.33 -26.86
CA PHE A 729 1.70 -15.35 -25.78
C PHE A 729 3.11 -15.08 -26.31
N ASP A 730 3.85 -14.26 -25.58
CA ASP A 730 5.27 -13.98 -25.84
C ASP A 730 6.12 -14.59 -24.72
N LEU A 731 6.81 -15.70 -25.00
CA LEU A 731 7.63 -16.42 -24.03
C LEU A 731 9.12 -16.09 -24.18
N GLN A 732 9.67 -15.45 -23.15
CA GLN A 732 11.10 -15.14 -23.03
C GLN A 732 11.77 -16.00 -21.96
N TYR A 733 13.10 -16.16 -22.06
CA TYR A 733 13.88 -16.91 -21.07
C TYR A 733 15.13 -16.19 -20.59
N CYS A 734 15.30 -16.12 -19.27
CA CYS A 734 16.50 -15.64 -18.60
C CYS A 734 17.15 -16.74 -17.75
N SER A 735 18.43 -17.05 -18.05
CA SER A 735 19.24 -17.90 -17.19
C SER A 735 19.74 -17.10 -15.98
N ALA A 736 19.16 -17.36 -14.81
CA ALA A 736 19.49 -16.71 -13.54
C ALA A 736 19.09 -17.60 -12.35
N ALA A 737 19.95 -18.56 -12.00
CA ALA A 737 19.68 -19.57 -10.97
C ALA A 737 19.33 -18.96 -9.60
N ALA A 738 20.10 -17.97 -9.13
CA ALA A 738 19.85 -17.31 -7.84
C ALA A 738 18.50 -16.59 -7.78
N ILE A 739 18.06 -16.01 -8.92
CA ILE A 739 16.75 -15.36 -9.02
C ILE A 739 15.63 -16.41 -8.99
N ALA A 740 15.78 -17.52 -9.71
CA ALA A 740 14.81 -18.62 -9.68
C ALA A 740 14.69 -19.25 -8.28
N GLN A 741 15.81 -19.41 -7.56
CA GLN A 741 15.85 -19.93 -6.19
C GLN A 741 15.20 -19.00 -5.18
N GLY A 742 15.43 -17.70 -5.28
CA GLY A 742 14.89 -16.71 -4.36
C GLY A 742 13.48 -16.22 -4.70
N TYR A 743 12.83 -16.74 -5.75
CA TYR A 743 11.52 -16.28 -6.17
C TYR A 743 10.42 -16.63 -5.14
N PRO A 744 9.44 -15.73 -4.89
CA PRO A 744 9.30 -14.36 -5.42
C PRO A 744 10.04 -13.29 -4.60
N GLU A 745 10.51 -13.64 -3.39
CA GLU A 745 11.05 -12.71 -2.39
C GLU A 745 12.28 -11.93 -2.87
N VAL A 746 13.07 -12.50 -3.78
CA VAL A 746 14.24 -11.85 -4.38
C VAL A 746 13.93 -10.50 -5.03
N PHE A 747 12.71 -10.33 -5.57
CA PHE A 747 12.30 -9.08 -6.22
C PHE A 747 11.94 -7.96 -5.25
N LYS A 748 11.89 -8.24 -3.94
CA LYS A 748 11.74 -7.21 -2.89
C LYS A 748 13.07 -6.53 -2.55
N ARG A 749 14.19 -7.12 -2.94
CA ARG A 749 15.53 -6.60 -2.66
C ARG A 749 15.80 -5.30 -3.45
N PRO A 750 16.62 -4.39 -2.91
CA PRO A 750 17.01 -3.17 -3.61
C PRO A 750 17.66 -3.43 -4.97
N SER A 751 17.56 -2.48 -5.88
CA SER A 751 18.14 -2.61 -7.23
C SER A 751 19.68 -2.74 -7.24
N SER A 752 20.34 -2.29 -6.16
CA SER A 752 21.78 -2.38 -5.91
C SER A 752 22.23 -3.70 -5.27
N ASP A 753 21.30 -4.62 -4.95
CA ASP A 753 21.66 -5.91 -4.35
C ASP A 753 22.58 -6.72 -5.30
N PRO A 754 23.69 -7.31 -4.80
CA PRO A 754 24.62 -8.09 -5.61
C PRO A 754 23.99 -9.23 -6.40
N ILE A 755 22.80 -9.73 -6.00
CA ILE A 755 22.07 -10.76 -6.75
C ILE A 755 21.68 -10.30 -8.16
N PHE A 756 21.62 -8.99 -8.40
CA PHE A 756 21.35 -8.38 -9.70
C PHE A 756 22.63 -8.00 -10.47
N ALA A 757 23.82 -8.40 -10.01
CA ALA A 757 25.07 -8.22 -10.76
C ALA A 757 25.19 -9.25 -11.90
N LEU A 758 24.24 -9.21 -12.85
CA LEU A 758 24.12 -10.12 -13.97
C LEU A 758 24.61 -9.46 -15.28
N PRO A 759 24.97 -10.24 -16.32
CA PRO A 759 25.30 -9.70 -17.63
C PRO A 759 24.19 -8.79 -18.18
N LEU A 760 24.58 -7.78 -18.97
CA LEU A 760 23.67 -6.75 -19.51
C LEU A 760 22.43 -7.34 -20.21
N GLN A 761 22.63 -8.42 -20.97
CA GLN A 761 21.56 -9.12 -21.67
C GLN A 761 20.59 -9.83 -20.71
N SER A 762 21.09 -10.53 -19.68
CA SER A 762 20.25 -11.14 -18.65
C SER A 762 19.49 -10.09 -17.85
N LEU A 763 20.13 -8.96 -17.54
CA LEU A 763 19.46 -7.82 -16.90
C LEU A 763 18.35 -7.22 -17.77
N ALA A 764 18.59 -7.06 -19.07
CA ALA A 764 17.58 -6.57 -20.00
C ALA A 764 16.36 -7.51 -20.06
N LYS A 765 16.58 -8.84 -20.03
CA LYS A 765 15.49 -9.84 -19.96
C LYS A 765 14.76 -9.87 -18.61
N LEU A 766 15.45 -9.61 -17.51
CA LEU A 766 14.84 -9.54 -16.17
C LEU A 766 14.11 -8.21 -15.91
N LYS A 767 14.44 -7.16 -16.67
CA LYS A 767 13.88 -5.81 -16.49
C LYS A 767 12.35 -5.79 -16.39
N PRO A 768 11.56 -6.47 -17.25
CA PRO A 768 10.09 -6.46 -17.15
C PRO A 768 9.58 -7.02 -15.82
N ALA A 769 10.20 -8.07 -15.28
CA ALA A 769 9.83 -8.62 -13.98
C ALA A 769 10.24 -7.65 -12.85
N ARG A 770 11.46 -7.12 -12.87
CA ARG A 770 11.94 -6.16 -11.84
C ARG A 770 11.07 -4.91 -11.77
N ASP A 771 10.74 -4.34 -12.93
CA ASP A 771 9.84 -3.19 -13.03
C ASP A 771 8.44 -3.56 -12.51
N LEU A 772 7.88 -4.70 -12.93
CA LEU A 772 6.56 -5.17 -12.48
C LEU A 772 6.46 -5.29 -10.95
N PHE A 773 7.42 -5.95 -10.31
CA PHE A 773 7.39 -6.15 -8.85
C PHE A 773 7.55 -4.83 -8.10
N TYR A 774 8.42 -3.93 -8.58
CA TYR A 774 8.54 -2.58 -8.02
C TYR A 774 7.24 -1.79 -8.16
N LEU A 775 6.60 -1.82 -9.33
CA LEU A 775 5.37 -1.09 -9.61
C LEU A 775 4.22 -1.60 -8.75
N ARG A 776 4.02 -2.92 -8.67
CA ARG A 776 3.01 -3.55 -7.82
C ARG A 776 3.20 -3.18 -6.34
N ARG A 777 4.45 -3.12 -5.89
CA ARG A 777 4.78 -2.70 -4.52
C ARG A 777 4.51 -1.20 -4.31
N SER A 778 4.89 -0.34 -5.24
CA SER A 778 5.04 1.09 -4.98
C SER A 778 3.89 1.99 -5.43
N ILE A 779 3.01 1.51 -6.31
CA ILE A 779 1.80 2.24 -6.70
C ILE A 779 0.85 2.32 -5.48
N PRO A 780 0.43 3.53 -5.06
CA PRO A 780 -0.44 3.75 -3.90
C PRO A 780 -1.71 2.90 -3.89
N ASP A 781 -2.45 2.97 -5.00
CA ASP A 781 -3.69 2.26 -5.22
C ASP A 781 -3.65 1.67 -6.64
N MET A 782 -3.60 0.34 -6.72
CA MET A 782 -3.50 -0.38 -7.99
C MET A 782 -4.78 -0.27 -8.81
N THR A 783 -5.94 -0.17 -8.15
CA THR A 783 -7.24 -0.02 -8.83
C THR A 783 -7.29 1.31 -9.56
N LYS A 784 -6.97 2.42 -8.87
CA LYS A 784 -6.92 3.76 -9.48
C LYS A 784 -5.97 3.79 -10.68
N TYR A 785 -4.77 3.24 -10.50
CA TYR A 785 -3.78 3.14 -11.57
C TYR A 785 -4.30 2.34 -12.78
N ARG A 786 -4.91 1.17 -12.55
CA ARG A 786 -5.38 0.30 -13.64
C ARG A 786 -6.48 0.96 -14.47
N VAL A 787 -7.48 1.52 -13.81
CA VAL A 787 -8.58 2.21 -14.50
C VAL A 787 -8.06 3.45 -15.22
N ALA A 788 -7.25 4.28 -14.57
CA ALA A 788 -6.66 5.45 -15.22
C ALA A 788 -5.79 5.07 -16.43
N HIS A 789 -4.99 4.00 -16.33
CA HIS A 789 -4.18 3.48 -17.44
C HIS A 789 -5.06 3.04 -18.61
N LEU A 790 -6.15 2.30 -18.35
CA LEU A 790 -7.08 1.87 -19.39
C LEU A 790 -7.80 3.04 -20.05
N VAL A 791 -8.17 4.10 -19.31
CA VAL A 791 -8.71 5.34 -19.90
C VAL A 791 -7.69 6.02 -20.80
N ILE A 792 -6.45 6.17 -20.35
CA ILE A 792 -5.39 6.79 -21.15
C ILE A 792 -5.07 5.93 -22.38
N LYS A 793 -5.10 4.59 -22.25
CA LYS A 793 -4.93 3.66 -23.38
C LYS A 793 -6.09 3.79 -24.38
N ALA A 794 -7.33 3.85 -23.90
CA ALA A 794 -8.52 4.04 -24.72
C ALA A 794 -8.48 5.36 -25.49
N TRP A 795 -8.14 6.46 -24.79
CA TRP A 795 -7.90 7.77 -25.38
C TRP A 795 -6.78 7.74 -26.41
N ALA A 796 -5.63 7.15 -26.08
CA ALA A 796 -4.50 7.10 -27.01
C ALA A 796 -4.86 6.29 -28.27
N LYS A 797 -5.60 5.19 -28.14
CA LYS A 797 -6.10 4.42 -29.28
C LYS A 797 -7.10 5.22 -30.13
N SER A 798 -8.10 5.85 -29.52
CA SER A 798 -9.13 6.62 -30.26
C SER A 798 -8.56 7.84 -30.97
N ARG A 799 -7.40 8.35 -30.53
CA ARG A 799 -6.69 9.48 -31.16
C ARG A 799 -5.55 9.05 -32.09
N GLY A 800 -5.33 7.76 -32.32
CA GLY A 800 -4.24 7.26 -33.16
C GLY A 800 -2.84 7.56 -32.60
N LEU A 801 -2.71 7.56 -31.26
CA LEU A 801 -1.49 7.84 -30.52
C LEU A 801 -0.92 6.59 -29.81
N TYR A 802 -1.40 5.39 -30.14
CA TYR A 802 -1.00 4.14 -29.50
C TYR A 802 -0.37 3.17 -30.49
N ALA A 803 0.96 3.20 -30.60
CA ALA A 803 1.81 2.22 -31.30
C ALA A 803 3.29 2.57 -31.08
N ALA A 804 3.95 1.96 -30.08
CA ALA A 804 5.34 2.26 -29.73
C ALA A 804 6.31 2.10 -30.92
N LYS A 805 6.06 1.14 -31.82
CA LYS A 805 6.85 0.94 -33.05
C LYS A 805 6.88 2.15 -33.98
N PHE A 806 5.83 2.99 -33.93
CA PHE A 806 5.73 4.23 -34.69
C PHE A 806 6.14 5.47 -33.87
N GLY A 807 6.88 5.30 -32.77
CA GLY A 807 7.31 6.43 -31.95
C GLY A 807 6.19 7.14 -31.20
N LEU A 808 5.04 6.46 -31.03
CA LEU A 808 3.87 6.91 -30.28
C LEU A 808 3.83 6.23 -28.89
N LEU A 809 2.74 6.41 -28.13
CA LEU A 809 2.60 5.77 -26.82
C LEU A 809 2.45 4.24 -26.94
N GLY A 810 2.85 3.57 -25.88
CA GLY A 810 2.63 2.14 -25.63
C GLY A 810 2.39 1.93 -24.14
N GLY A 811 2.15 0.69 -23.73
CA GLY A 811 1.81 0.38 -22.33
C GLY A 811 2.81 0.93 -21.31
N ILE A 812 4.12 0.70 -21.55
CA ILE A 812 5.19 1.17 -20.67
C ILE A 812 5.36 2.70 -20.69
N HIS A 813 5.06 3.37 -21.81
CA HIS A 813 5.10 4.84 -21.89
C HIS A 813 4.02 5.44 -21.00
N ILE A 814 2.78 4.93 -21.07
CA ILE A 814 1.68 5.35 -20.20
C ILE A 814 2.05 5.11 -18.74
N THR A 815 2.59 3.94 -18.40
CA THR A 815 3.05 3.63 -17.03
C THR A 815 4.10 4.63 -16.55
N SER A 816 5.12 4.92 -17.36
CA SER A 816 6.20 5.85 -17.00
C SER A 816 5.69 7.28 -16.76
N MET A 817 4.60 7.67 -17.41
CA MET A 817 3.97 8.97 -17.24
C MET A 817 2.96 9.02 -16.08
N LEU A 818 2.20 7.95 -15.86
CA LEU A 818 1.10 7.91 -14.89
C LEU A 818 1.59 7.64 -13.46
N VAL A 819 2.58 6.77 -13.29
CA VAL A 819 3.09 6.38 -11.95
C VAL A 819 3.60 7.59 -11.15
N PRO A 820 4.39 8.52 -11.73
CA PRO A 820 4.80 9.74 -11.02
C PRO A 820 3.60 10.57 -10.55
N VAL A 821 2.54 10.69 -11.38
CA VAL A 821 1.31 11.42 -11.03
C VAL A 821 0.59 10.72 -9.88
N CYS A 822 0.35 9.40 -9.96
CA CYS A 822 -0.30 8.66 -8.88
C CYS A 822 0.44 8.79 -7.54
N LYS A 823 1.78 8.76 -7.56
CA LYS A 823 2.60 8.87 -6.35
C LYS A 823 2.67 10.31 -5.80
N ALA A 824 2.72 11.31 -6.67
CA ALA A 824 2.67 12.72 -6.25
C ALA A 824 1.35 13.02 -5.55
N LEU A 825 0.22 12.67 -6.18
CA LEU A 825 -1.12 12.92 -5.66
C LEU A 825 -1.44 12.13 -4.38
N ALA A 826 -0.75 11.02 -4.13
CA ALA A 826 -0.90 10.28 -2.88
C ALA A 826 -0.25 10.99 -1.67
N ASN A 827 0.65 11.95 -1.89
CA ASN A 827 1.26 12.76 -0.83
C ASN A 827 0.52 14.08 -0.58
N GLU A 828 -0.54 14.35 -1.36
CA GLU A 828 -1.36 15.54 -1.19
C GLU A 828 -2.23 15.44 0.07
N PRO A 829 -2.56 16.57 0.73
CA PRO A 829 -3.42 16.61 1.90
C PRO A 829 -4.81 15.99 1.70
N GLU A 830 -5.33 16.08 0.49
CA GLU A 830 -6.66 15.62 0.11
C GLU A 830 -6.54 14.34 -0.72
N ALA A 831 -7.33 13.31 -0.38
CA ALA A 831 -7.37 12.09 -1.18
C ALA A 831 -7.87 12.38 -2.60
N ALA A 832 -7.05 12.03 -3.60
CA ALA A 832 -7.41 12.14 -5.01
C ALA A 832 -8.24 10.94 -5.48
N SER A 833 -9.39 11.18 -6.10
CA SER A 833 -10.15 10.13 -6.80
C SER A 833 -9.47 9.70 -8.11
N THR A 834 -9.90 8.59 -8.73
CA THR A 834 -9.40 8.21 -10.07
C THR A 834 -9.65 9.30 -11.13
N ALA A 835 -10.77 10.02 -11.04
CA ALA A 835 -11.08 11.14 -11.92
C ALA A 835 -10.12 12.32 -11.71
N ASP A 836 -9.76 12.62 -10.46
CA ASP A 836 -8.77 13.65 -10.12
C ASP A 836 -7.38 13.28 -10.67
N VAL A 837 -6.99 12.00 -10.58
CA VAL A 837 -5.72 11.50 -11.14
C VAL A 837 -5.68 11.72 -12.66
N LEU A 838 -6.75 11.39 -13.38
CA LEU A 838 -6.83 11.59 -14.83
C LEU A 838 -6.80 13.07 -15.21
N THR A 839 -7.57 13.90 -14.51
CA THR A 839 -7.62 15.35 -14.77
C THR A 839 -6.25 16.00 -14.53
N SER A 840 -5.60 15.65 -13.44
CA SER A 840 -4.24 16.10 -13.11
C SER A 840 -3.21 15.60 -14.12
N PHE A 841 -3.31 14.35 -14.57
CA PHE A 841 -2.43 13.77 -15.59
C PHE A 841 -2.48 14.57 -16.91
N PHE A 842 -3.68 14.80 -17.46
CA PHE A 842 -3.83 15.53 -18.70
C PHE A 842 -3.42 17.00 -18.56
N HIS A 843 -3.72 17.62 -17.42
CA HIS A 843 -3.30 19.00 -17.14
C HIS A 843 -1.76 19.12 -17.08
N HIS A 844 -1.10 18.26 -16.31
CA HIS A 844 0.35 18.28 -16.16
C HIS A 844 1.07 18.13 -17.51
N TYR A 845 0.67 17.12 -18.31
CA TYR A 845 1.31 16.87 -19.61
C TYR A 845 0.89 17.84 -20.72
N SER A 846 -0.15 18.66 -20.51
CA SER A 846 -0.47 19.76 -21.42
C SER A 846 0.50 20.94 -21.32
N THR A 847 1.13 21.13 -20.15
CA THR A 847 2.07 22.23 -19.89
C THR A 847 3.53 21.76 -19.74
N PHE A 848 3.79 20.47 -19.92
CA PHE A 848 5.12 19.87 -19.84
C PHE A 848 6.01 20.33 -21.01
N ASP A 849 7.25 20.75 -20.71
CA ASP A 849 8.23 21.09 -21.74
C ASP A 849 8.84 19.81 -22.34
N TRP A 850 8.22 19.31 -23.42
CA TRP A 850 8.70 18.14 -24.13
C TRP A 850 10.09 18.32 -24.77
N ALA A 851 10.50 19.56 -25.07
CA ALA A 851 11.77 19.83 -25.76
C ALA A 851 12.99 19.64 -24.84
N THR A 852 12.85 19.93 -23.54
CA THR A 852 13.96 19.80 -22.58
C THR A 852 13.66 18.89 -21.38
N GLY A 853 12.39 18.68 -21.05
CA GLY A 853 11.95 17.90 -19.91
C GLY A 853 12.26 16.40 -20.00
N VAL A 854 12.32 15.76 -18.84
CA VAL A 854 12.52 14.31 -18.69
C VAL A 854 11.44 13.80 -17.73
N VAL A 855 10.65 12.82 -18.17
CA VAL A 855 9.64 12.19 -17.32
C VAL A 855 10.29 10.99 -16.63
N TYR A 856 10.21 10.95 -15.31
CA TYR A 856 10.73 9.86 -14.48
C TYR A 856 9.97 9.77 -13.16
N ASP A 857 10.12 8.64 -12.47
CA ASP A 857 9.59 8.45 -11.11
C ASP A 857 10.57 9.00 -10.06
N PRO A 858 10.29 10.16 -9.43
CA PRO A 858 11.20 10.77 -8.46
C PRO A 858 11.29 9.96 -7.16
N PHE A 859 10.35 9.04 -6.91
CA PHE A 859 10.35 8.16 -5.74
C PHE A 859 11.24 6.93 -5.93
N TYR A 860 11.60 6.61 -7.18
CA TYR A 860 12.60 5.60 -7.50
C TYR A 860 13.98 6.22 -7.73
N HIS A 861 14.05 7.26 -8.56
CA HIS A 861 15.30 7.91 -8.96
C HIS A 861 15.60 9.09 -8.04
N THR A 862 15.96 8.81 -6.79
CA THR A 862 16.31 9.86 -5.81
C THR A 862 17.56 10.65 -6.21
N GLU A 863 18.50 10.01 -6.90
CA GLU A 863 19.70 10.63 -7.48
C GLU A 863 19.82 10.28 -8.98
N LEU A 864 18.96 10.87 -9.81
CA LEU A 864 18.96 10.59 -11.25
C LEU A 864 20.23 11.12 -11.94
N ARG A 865 21.09 10.21 -12.40
CA ARG A 865 22.25 10.53 -13.25
C ARG A 865 21.94 10.20 -14.72
N TYR A 866 21.13 11.04 -15.35
CA TYR A 866 20.73 10.87 -16.75
C TYR A 866 21.05 12.12 -17.58
N HIS A 867 21.66 11.93 -18.75
CA HIS A 867 21.97 13.01 -19.69
C HIS A 867 21.16 12.83 -20.98
N ARG A 868 20.13 13.67 -21.16
CA ARG A 868 19.31 13.71 -22.38
C ARG A 868 20.14 14.18 -23.56
N THR A 869 20.08 13.46 -24.68
CA THR A 869 20.73 13.86 -25.93
C THR A 869 19.75 14.52 -26.90
N PHE A 870 20.24 15.30 -27.86
CA PHE A 870 19.40 15.91 -28.91
C PHE A 870 18.70 14.89 -29.82
N ARG A 871 19.13 13.62 -29.80
CA ARG A 871 18.53 12.52 -30.55
C ARG A 871 17.35 11.89 -29.84
N GLU A 872 16.97 12.40 -28.67
CA GLU A 872 15.86 11.91 -27.87
C GLU A 872 14.75 12.98 -27.80
N PRO A 873 13.84 12.99 -28.80
CA PRO A 873 12.68 13.89 -28.79
C PRO A 873 11.77 13.66 -27.59
N LEU A 874 11.71 12.42 -27.10
CA LEU A 874 10.90 12.01 -25.96
C LEU A 874 11.78 11.24 -24.97
N CYS A 875 11.76 11.66 -23.70
CA CYS A 875 12.49 10.99 -22.62
C CYS A 875 11.50 10.51 -21.55
N LEU A 876 11.14 9.23 -21.63
CA LEU A 876 10.32 8.54 -20.64
C LEU A 876 11.18 7.48 -19.96
N LEU A 877 11.70 7.80 -18.77
CA LEU A 877 12.62 6.92 -18.06
C LEU A 877 11.84 5.85 -17.28
N GLY A 878 12.18 4.59 -17.53
CA GLY A 878 11.75 3.47 -16.68
C GLY A 878 12.56 3.38 -15.38
N TRP A 879 12.38 2.29 -14.65
CA TRP A 879 12.99 2.10 -13.32
C TRP A 879 14.36 1.43 -13.42
N HIS A 880 14.40 0.16 -13.85
CA HIS A 880 15.66 -0.58 -13.87
C HIS A 880 16.40 -0.42 -15.21
N GLY A 881 17.74 -0.28 -15.15
CA GLY A 881 18.63 -0.33 -16.32
C GLY A 881 18.65 -1.72 -16.99
N PRO A 882 19.30 -1.86 -18.17
CA PRO A 882 20.28 -0.93 -18.74
C PRO A 882 19.72 0.17 -19.64
N SER A 883 18.59 -0.05 -20.33
CA SER A 883 17.95 0.98 -21.17
C SER A 883 16.90 1.73 -20.37
N LEU A 884 17.27 2.91 -19.84
CA LEU A 884 16.36 3.73 -19.04
C LEU A 884 15.29 4.42 -19.89
N ASN A 885 15.67 5.11 -20.98
CA ASN A 885 14.69 5.73 -21.86
C ASN A 885 13.93 4.66 -22.64
N THR A 886 12.63 4.57 -22.40
CA THR A 886 11.74 3.59 -23.04
C THR A 886 11.22 4.06 -24.40
N ALA A 887 11.34 5.35 -24.70
CA ALA A 887 10.74 6.00 -25.88
C ALA A 887 11.72 6.24 -27.05
N SER A 888 12.66 5.31 -27.28
CA SER A 888 13.74 5.46 -28.28
C SER A 888 13.26 5.62 -29.72
N SER A 889 12.05 5.17 -30.05
CA SER A 889 11.48 5.25 -31.40
C SER A 889 10.78 6.59 -31.69
N ALA A 890 10.65 7.47 -30.70
CA ALA A 890 9.94 8.74 -30.85
C ALA A 890 10.66 9.71 -31.79
N SER A 891 9.89 10.50 -32.53
CA SER A 891 10.36 11.58 -33.39
C SER A 891 9.81 12.92 -32.89
N ILE A 892 10.40 14.04 -33.31
CA ILE A 892 9.89 15.39 -32.99
C ILE A 892 8.41 15.51 -33.43
N SER A 893 8.07 14.96 -34.60
CA SER A 893 6.69 15.00 -35.10
C SER A 893 5.70 14.25 -34.22
N THR A 894 6.07 13.05 -33.75
CA THR A 894 5.19 12.26 -32.87
C THR A 894 5.05 12.90 -31.50
N VAL A 895 6.11 13.54 -30.98
CA VAL A 895 6.04 14.32 -29.73
C VAL A 895 5.13 15.54 -29.86
N ASN A 896 5.20 16.27 -30.97
CA ASN A 896 4.30 17.41 -31.22
C ASN A 896 2.84 16.97 -31.31
N ALA A 897 2.56 15.81 -31.92
CA ALA A 897 1.22 15.23 -31.96
C ALA A 897 0.71 14.88 -30.55
N LEU A 898 1.56 14.28 -29.71
CA LEU A 898 1.24 13.98 -28.31
C LEU A 898 0.94 15.26 -27.52
N ALA A 899 1.83 16.26 -27.58
CA ALA A 899 1.68 17.54 -26.88
C ALA A 899 0.37 18.26 -27.25
N SER A 900 0.03 18.26 -28.54
CA SER A 900 -1.22 18.86 -29.05
C SER A 900 -2.46 18.15 -28.51
N GLU A 901 -2.45 16.81 -28.48
CA GLU A 901 -3.58 16.03 -27.98
C GLU A 901 -3.69 16.07 -26.46
N PHE A 902 -2.58 16.17 -25.70
CA PHE A 902 -2.63 16.44 -24.26
C PHE A 902 -3.27 17.80 -23.96
N THR A 903 -2.89 18.83 -24.71
CA THR A 903 -3.49 20.17 -24.61
C THR A 903 -5.00 20.15 -24.92
N ARG A 904 -5.39 19.40 -25.95
CA ARG A 904 -6.80 19.20 -26.30
C ARG A 904 -7.55 18.47 -25.18
N ALA A 905 -6.98 17.40 -24.64
CA ALA A 905 -7.59 16.61 -23.58
C ALA A 905 -7.79 17.44 -22.29
N ALA A 906 -6.79 18.20 -21.87
CA ALA A 906 -6.89 19.10 -20.71
C ALA A 906 -7.98 20.16 -20.90
N THR A 907 -8.06 20.75 -22.10
CA THR A 907 -9.12 21.71 -22.45
C THR A 907 -10.51 21.07 -22.35
N LEU A 908 -10.70 19.85 -22.89
CA LEU A 908 -11.98 19.15 -22.83
C LEU A 908 -12.40 18.81 -21.40
N LEU A 909 -11.49 18.29 -20.58
CA LEU A 909 -11.78 17.94 -19.18
C LEU A 909 -12.11 19.18 -18.32
N SER A 910 -11.73 20.37 -18.78
CA SER A 910 -12.07 21.64 -18.14
C SER A 910 -13.41 22.22 -18.60
N GLN A 911 -14.09 21.61 -19.58
CA GLN A 911 -15.40 22.09 -20.05
C GLN A 911 -16.54 21.66 -19.12
N GLU A 912 -17.50 22.56 -18.90
CA GLU A 912 -18.72 22.24 -18.16
C GLU A 912 -19.56 21.19 -18.91
N GLY A 913 -20.13 20.22 -18.18
CA GLY A 913 -20.97 19.17 -18.78
C GLY A 913 -20.20 18.04 -19.47
N MET A 914 -18.88 17.99 -19.29
CA MET A 914 -18.03 16.93 -19.82
C MET A 914 -18.24 15.61 -19.08
N THR A 915 -18.40 14.51 -19.83
CA THR A 915 -18.54 13.14 -19.32
C THR A 915 -17.44 12.25 -19.94
N TRP A 916 -17.14 11.10 -19.32
CA TRP A 916 -16.16 10.15 -19.90
C TRP A 916 -16.59 9.62 -21.27
N SER A 917 -17.89 9.40 -21.48
CA SER A 917 -18.44 8.99 -22.76
C SER A 917 -18.25 10.05 -23.83
N LYS A 918 -18.43 11.36 -23.52
CA LYS A 918 -18.07 12.45 -24.46
C LYS A 918 -16.57 12.51 -24.71
N PHE A 919 -15.76 12.29 -23.68
CA PHE A 919 -14.30 12.41 -23.75
C PHE A 919 -13.69 11.36 -24.67
N LEU A 920 -14.19 10.13 -24.58
CA LEU A 920 -13.81 9.02 -25.45
C LEU A 920 -14.57 9.04 -26.80
N GLY A 921 -15.65 9.81 -26.90
CA GLY A 921 -16.44 9.96 -28.13
C GLY A 921 -17.48 8.83 -28.35
N VAL A 922 -18.05 8.27 -27.28
CA VAL A 922 -18.95 7.11 -27.34
C VAL A 922 -20.45 7.50 -27.40
N GLU A 923 -20.84 8.73 -27.06
CA GLU A 923 -22.26 9.13 -26.94
C GLU A 923 -23.07 9.21 -28.26
N GLN A 924 -22.43 9.28 -29.43
CA GLN A 924 -23.09 9.74 -30.68
C GLN A 924 -23.37 8.64 -31.73
N SER A 925 -23.31 7.34 -31.41
CA SER A 925 -23.45 6.29 -32.42
C SER A 925 -24.67 5.37 -32.21
N GLU A 926 -25.57 5.33 -33.20
CA GLU A 926 -26.70 4.39 -33.28
C GLU A 926 -26.26 2.96 -33.72
N SER A 927 -24.99 2.77 -34.09
CA SER A 927 -24.37 1.46 -34.36
C SER A 927 -22.96 1.38 -33.75
N PRO A 928 -22.48 0.25 -33.21
CA PRO A 928 -21.19 0.21 -32.56
C PRO A 928 -20.05 0.20 -33.60
N SER A 929 -19.55 1.37 -33.99
CA SER A 929 -18.22 1.49 -34.59
C SER A 929 -17.18 1.40 -33.49
N SER A 930 -16.12 0.60 -33.67
CA SER A 930 -15.05 0.51 -32.66
C SER A 930 -14.41 1.90 -32.42
N LEU A 931 -13.84 2.14 -31.22
CA LEU A 931 -13.12 3.40 -30.92
C LEU A 931 -12.04 3.72 -31.96
N LEU A 932 -11.44 2.67 -32.54
CA LEU A 932 -10.43 2.78 -33.58
C LEU A 932 -11.02 3.24 -34.92
N GLU A 933 -12.17 2.68 -35.33
CA GLU A 933 -12.90 3.11 -36.54
C GLU A 933 -13.32 4.56 -36.48
N LYS A 934 -13.91 4.98 -35.35
CA LYS A 934 -14.26 6.39 -35.16
C LYS A 934 -13.03 7.28 -35.23
N GLY A 935 -11.96 6.91 -34.53
CA GLY A 935 -10.70 7.65 -34.56
C GLY A 935 -10.08 7.76 -35.96
N ALA A 936 -10.17 6.68 -36.75
CA ALA A 936 -9.69 6.67 -38.12
C ALA A 936 -10.52 7.56 -39.03
N ALA A 937 -11.86 7.57 -38.87
CA ALA A 937 -12.74 8.50 -39.57
C ALA A 937 -12.41 9.97 -39.21
N ASP A 938 -12.29 10.29 -37.91
CA ASP A 938 -11.85 11.61 -37.44
C ASP A 938 -10.50 12.00 -38.06
N PHE A 939 -9.54 11.07 -38.12
CA PHE A 939 -8.24 11.30 -38.73
C PHE A 939 -8.35 11.60 -40.23
N LEU A 940 -9.13 10.82 -40.96
CA LEU A 940 -9.36 10.98 -42.39
C LEU A 940 -10.07 12.31 -42.74
N ASP A 941 -10.84 12.87 -41.81
CA ASP A 941 -11.50 14.17 -41.97
C ASP A 941 -10.65 15.35 -41.48
N SER A 942 -9.63 15.08 -40.65
CA SER A 942 -8.76 16.10 -40.07
C SER A 942 -7.73 16.70 -41.03
N TYR A 943 -7.37 16.01 -42.12
CA TYR A 943 -6.37 16.49 -43.08
C TYR A 943 -6.91 16.58 -44.51
N ARG A 944 -6.42 17.58 -45.26
CA ARG A 944 -6.74 17.75 -46.68
C ARG A 944 -5.83 16.93 -47.60
N THR A 945 -4.59 16.72 -47.16
CA THR A 945 -3.52 16.06 -47.92
C THR A 945 -2.89 14.98 -47.06
N TYR A 946 -2.63 13.82 -47.66
CA TYR A 946 -2.05 12.63 -47.04
C TYR A 946 -0.87 12.13 -47.85
N ILE A 947 0.08 11.47 -47.20
CA ILE A 947 1.00 10.54 -47.84
C ILE A 947 0.34 9.16 -47.76
N LYS A 948 0.13 8.53 -48.90
CA LYS A 948 -0.36 7.15 -49.04
C LYS A 948 0.81 6.24 -49.36
N ILE A 949 1.04 5.25 -48.50
CA ILE A 949 2.07 4.22 -48.69
C ILE A 949 1.35 2.90 -48.91
N SER A 950 1.44 2.37 -50.12
CA SER A 950 0.81 1.11 -50.50
C SER A 950 1.88 0.05 -50.70
N ALA A 951 1.69 -1.11 -50.08
CA ALA A 951 2.56 -2.27 -50.22
C ALA A 951 1.75 -3.51 -50.58
N ARG A 952 2.33 -4.37 -51.42
CA ARG A 952 1.72 -5.63 -51.87
C ARG A 952 2.75 -6.75 -51.83
N TYR A 953 2.29 -7.97 -51.56
CA TYR A 953 3.09 -9.18 -51.63
C TYR A 953 2.25 -10.35 -52.15
N TRP A 954 2.77 -11.02 -53.19
CA TRP A 954 2.10 -12.15 -53.86
C TRP A 954 3.00 -13.40 -53.95
N GLY A 955 4.02 -13.49 -53.09
CA GLY A 955 4.89 -14.66 -53.03
C GLY A 955 4.23 -15.85 -52.33
N SER A 956 4.75 -17.04 -52.58
CA SER A 956 4.18 -18.31 -52.08
C SER A 956 4.23 -18.49 -50.56
N SER A 957 5.11 -17.75 -49.87
CA SER A 957 5.27 -17.81 -48.40
C SER A 957 4.64 -16.58 -47.74
N GLN A 958 3.51 -16.75 -47.06
CA GLN A 958 2.85 -15.69 -46.30
C GLN A 958 3.76 -15.15 -45.18
N GLN A 959 4.56 -16.02 -44.55
CA GLN A 959 5.56 -15.62 -43.54
C GLN A 959 6.58 -14.60 -44.07
N LYS A 960 7.09 -14.78 -45.30
CA LYS A 960 8.00 -13.81 -45.94
C LYS A 960 7.30 -12.47 -46.18
N GLY A 961 6.04 -12.50 -46.62
CA GLY A 961 5.21 -11.30 -46.79
C GLY A 961 5.00 -10.53 -45.48
N ARG A 962 4.65 -11.22 -44.39
CA ARG A 962 4.51 -10.61 -43.05
C ARG A 962 5.83 -10.04 -42.53
N LYS A 963 6.96 -10.73 -42.74
CA LYS A 963 8.32 -10.23 -42.42
C LYS A 963 8.65 -8.96 -43.20
N TYR A 964 8.32 -8.92 -44.49
CA TYR A 964 8.48 -7.73 -45.33
C TYR A 964 7.64 -6.55 -44.83
N LEU A 965 6.35 -6.74 -44.54
CA LEU A 965 5.49 -5.68 -44.03
C LEU A 965 5.96 -5.16 -42.67
N GLY A 966 6.34 -6.04 -41.74
CA GLY A 966 6.88 -5.63 -40.43
C GLY A 966 8.19 -4.85 -40.55
N TRP A 967 9.06 -5.24 -41.48
CA TRP A 967 10.28 -4.49 -41.78
C TRP A 967 9.96 -3.11 -42.39
N LEU A 968 9.02 -3.01 -43.34
CA LEU A 968 8.58 -1.74 -43.92
C LEU A 968 8.05 -0.78 -42.85
N GLU A 969 7.21 -1.27 -41.93
CA GLU A 969 6.68 -0.49 -40.80
C GLU A 969 7.79 0.12 -39.95
N SER A 970 8.85 -0.65 -39.65
CA SER A 970 10.00 -0.17 -38.87
C SER A 970 10.72 1.02 -39.52
N ARG A 971 10.52 1.25 -40.82
CA ARG A 971 11.15 2.33 -41.59
C ARG A 971 10.26 3.56 -41.78
N LEU A 972 8.96 3.48 -41.51
CA LEU A 972 8.03 4.59 -41.77
C LEU A 972 8.37 5.87 -40.97
N ILE A 973 8.96 5.72 -39.78
CA ILE A 973 9.39 6.87 -38.95
C ILE A 973 10.49 7.69 -39.59
N SER A 974 11.31 7.09 -40.47
CA SER A 974 12.32 7.85 -41.21
C SER A 974 11.70 8.93 -42.10
N ILE A 975 10.48 8.70 -42.63
CA ILE A 975 9.74 9.70 -43.42
C ILE A 975 9.37 10.90 -42.53
N LEU A 976 8.86 10.66 -41.32
CA LEU A 976 8.50 11.72 -40.38
C LEU A 976 9.72 12.57 -40.00
N VAL A 977 10.86 11.91 -39.75
CA VAL A 977 12.14 12.57 -39.44
C VAL A 977 12.64 13.39 -40.63
N ASP A 978 12.61 12.81 -41.84
CA ASP A 978 13.06 13.50 -43.06
C ASP A 978 12.19 14.73 -43.37
N ILE A 979 10.86 14.63 -43.21
CA ILE A 979 9.95 15.77 -43.38
C ILE A 979 10.21 16.84 -42.33
N SER A 980 10.32 16.48 -41.04
CA SER A 980 10.58 17.44 -39.96
C SER A 980 11.90 18.21 -40.17
N ARG A 981 12.90 17.55 -40.78
CA ARG A 981 14.20 18.14 -41.07
C ARG A 981 14.22 19.00 -42.35
N LYS A 982 13.66 18.49 -43.45
CA LYS A 982 13.74 19.12 -44.78
C LYS A 982 12.57 20.08 -45.06
N SER A 983 11.48 20.00 -44.31
CA SER A 983 10.27 20.82 -44.46
C SER A 983 9.66 21.19 -43.10
N PRO A 984 10.33 22.05 -42.30
CA PRO A 984 9.93 22.35 -40.92
C PRO A 984 8.59 23.08 -40.77
N GLY A 985 7.98 23.56 -41.86
CA GLY A 985 6.65 24.18 -41.87
C GLY A 985 5.48 23.19 -42.04
N ILE A 986 5.77 21.90 -42.20
CA ILE A 986 4.77 20.83 -42.34
C ILE A 986 4.91 19.86 -41.17
N VAL A 987 3.78 19.55 -40.51
CA VAL A 987 3.68 18.60 -39.40
C VAL A 987 3.05 17.30 -39.92
N PRO A 988 3.82 16.22 -40.09
CA PRO A 988 3.30 14.93 -40.52
C PRO A 988 2.76 14.10 -39.33
N ARG A 989 1.53 13.59 -39.43
CA ARG A 989 0.92 12.68 -38.43
C ARG A 989 0.60 11.33 -39.04
N ILE A 990 1.32 10.29 -38.61
CA ILE A 990 1.04 8.90 -39.01
C ILE A 990 -0.19 8.36 -38.26
N TRP A 991 -1.06 7.64 -38.95
CA TRP A 991 -2.07 6.80 -38.31
C TRP A 991 -1.50 5.40 -38.05
N PRO A 992 -1.64 4.83 -36.84
CA PRO A 992 -0.92 3.62 -36.45
C PRO A 992 -1.52 2.30 -36.97
N ALA A 993 -2.73 2.32 -37.53
CA ALA A 993 -3.37 1.14 -38.10
C ALA A 993 -3.32 1.16 -39.64
N ARG A 994 -3.47 -0.02 -40.24
CA ARG A 994 -3.50 -0.19 -41.70
C ARG A 994 -4.88 0.14 -42.24
N PHE A 995 -4.91 0.54 -43.51
CA PHE A 995 -6.12 0.75 -44.27
C PHE A 995 -6.21 -0.21 -45.46
N THR A 996 -7.42 -0.37 -46.00
CA THR A 996 -7.70 -1.07 -47.26
C THR A 996 -8.42 -0.14 -48.24
N ASP A 997 -8.23 -0.37 -49.54
CA ASP A 997 -8.75 0.50 -50.61
C ASP A 997 -10.14 0.08 -51.14
N GLU A 998 -10.64 -1.14 -50.84
CA GLU A 998 -11.91 -1.70 -51.36
C GLU A 998 -12.65 -2.59 -50.33
N GLU A 999 -13.99 -2.62 -50.39
CA GLU A 999 -14.80 -3.70 -49.78
C GLU A 999 -14.41 -5.02 -50.45
N GLN A 1000 -13.97 -6.02 -49.68
CA GLN A 1000 -13.74 -7.36 -50.23
C GLN A 1000 -15.07 -7.90 -50.79
N SER A 1001 -15.29 -7.76 -52.09
CA SER A 1001 -16.32 -8.53 -52.78
C SER A 1001 -15.98 -10.00 -52.60
N SER A 1002 -16.93 -10.75 -52.05
CA SER A 1002 -16.88 -12.18 -51.75
C SER A 1002 -16.74 -13.08 -53.00
N SER A 1003 -15.72 -12.85 -53.82
CA SER A 1003 -15.46 -13.58 -55.06
C SER A 1003 -13.95 -13.74 -55.28
N ASN A 1004 -13.30 -14.52 -54.41
CA ASN A 1004 -12.12 -15.34 -54.71
C ASN A 1004 -11.71 -16.12 -53.44
N THR A 1005 -12.57 -17.03 -53.00
CA THR A 1005 -12.25 -18.04 -51.98
C THR A 1005 -11.44 -19.22 -52.53
N ASP A 1006 -11.09 -19.21 -53.83
CA ASP A 1006 -10.43 -20.33 -54.52
C ASP A 1006 -8.95 -20.07 -54.91
N ALA A 1007 -8.30 -19.05 -54.35
CA ALA A 1007 -6.86 -18.86 -54.54
C ALA A 1007 -6.08 -19.53 -53.39
N GLU A 1008 -5.28 -20.55 -53.69
CA GLU A 1008 -4.40 -21.27 -52.74
C GLU A 1008 -3.35 -20.36 -52.05
N ASN A 1009 -3.24 -19.08 -52.43
CA ASN A 1009 -2.39 -18.08 -51.77
C ASN A 1009 -2.96 -16.65 -51.93
N PRO A 1010 -3.57 -16.05 -50.88
CA PRO A 1010 -4.10 -14.69 -50.97
C PRO A 1010 -2.98 -13.63 -51.03
N GLU A 1011 -3.12 -12.64 -51.92
CA GLU A 1011 -2.23 -11.48 -52.01
C GLU A 1011 -2.32 -10.64 -50.71
N LEU A 1012 -1.18 -10.40 -50.05
CA LEU A 1012 -1.10 -9.50 -48.90
C LEU A 1012 -1.02 -8.06 -49.38
N THR A 1013 -2.05 -7.28 -49.14
CA THR A 1013 -2.08 -5.83 -49.44
C THR A 1013 -1.99 -5.04 -48.14
N ALA A 1014 -1.34 -3.86 -48.12
CA ALA A 1014 -1.28 -2.98 -46.95
C ALA A 1014 -1.25 -1.51 -47.38
N CYS A 1015 -2.03 -0.65 -46.71
CA CYS A 1015 -2.03 0.80 -46.92
C CYS A 1015 -1.76 1.53 -45.60
N TYR A 1016 -0.83 2.48 -45.61
CA TYR A 1016 -0.52 3.35 -44.48
C TYR A 1016 -0.74 4.82 -44.87
N LEU A 1017 -1.26 5.61 -43.94
CA LEU A 1017 -1.57 7.02 -44.17
C LEU A 1017 -0.82 7.93 -43.19
N ILE A 1018 -0.27 9.02 -43.72
CA ILE A 1018 0.33 10.11 -42.93
C ILE A 1018 -0.36 11.41 -43.33
N GLY A 1019 -1.12 12.02 -42.41
CA GLY A 1019 -1.77 13.31 -42.62
C GLY A 1019 -0.76 14.45 -42.59
N LEU A 1020 -0.91 15.44 -43.47
CA LEU A 1020 -0.03 16.61 -43.55
C LEU A 1020 -0.80 17.87 -43.15
N LYS A 1021 -0.35 18.55 -42.08
CA LYS A 1021 -0.88 19.86 -41.65
C LYS A 1021 0.22 20.92 -41.74
N LYS A 1022 -0.13 22.14 -42.12
CA LYS A 1022 0.78 23.30 -42.03
C LYS A 1022 0.92 23.72 -40.56
N ASP A 1023 2.13 24.03 -40.13
CA ASP A 1023 2.34 24.57 -38.78
C ASP A 1023 1.84 26.02 -38.72
N ASP A 1024 0.85 26.26 -37.85
CA ASP A 1024 0.22 27.56 -37.63
C ASP A 1024 1.20 28.55 -36.95
N ALA A 1025 2.19 28.05 -36.18
CA ALA A 1025 3.20 28.89 -35.53
C ALA A 1025 4.32 29.34 -36.49
N ALA A 1026 4.68 28.50 -37.46
CA ALA A 1026 5.66 28.81 -38.51
C ALA A 1026 5.10 29.69 -39.64
N ALA A 1027 3.77 29.83 -39.73
CA ALA A 1027 3.09 30.62 -40.76
C ALA A 1027 3.49 32.10 -40.76
N ASN A 1028 3.97 32.63 -39.63
CA ASN A 1028 4.45 34.01 -39.50
C ASN A 1028 5.92 34.23 -39.91
N LYS A 1029 6.70 33.18 -40.23
CA LYS A 1029 8.14 33.29 -40.53
C LYS A 1029 8.59 32.74 -41.89
N SER A 1030 7.80 31.93 -42.59
CA SER A 1030 8.16 31.50 -43.95
C SER A 1030 6.96 31.56 -44.92
N ALA A 1031 7.14 32.30 -46.01
CA ALA A 1031 6.19 32.40 -47.13
C ALA A 1031 6.31 31.20 -48.09
N THR A 1032 6.64 30.01 -47.58
CA THR A 1032 6.78 28.81 -48.41
C THR A 1032 5.39 28.34 -48.83
N SER A 1033 5.07 28.38 -50.13
CA SER A 1033 3.79 27.90 -50.64
C SER A 1033 3.64 26.39 -50.39
N LEU A 1034 2.41 25.93 -50.13
CA LEU A 1034 2.10 24.51 -49.97
C LEU A 1034 2.63 23.66 -51.15
N THR A 1035 2.60 24.20 -52.36
CA THR A 1035 3.14 23.58 -53.57
C THR A 1035 4.66 23.39 -53.55
N THR A 1036 5.42 24.30 -52.93
CA THR A 1036 6.89 24.17 -52.79
C THR A 1036 7.23 23.09 -51.75
N ALA A 1037 6.45 23.01 -50.67
CA ALA A 1037 6.61 21.97 -49.66
C ALA A 1037 6.22 20.57 -50.19
N GLU A 1038 5.17 20.48 -51.01
CA GLU A 1038 4.77 19.23 -51.69
C GLU A 1038 5.88 18.68 -52.59
N GLY A 1039 6.57 19.54 -53.36
CA GLY A 1039 7.71 19.13 -54.18
C GLY A 1039 8.88 18.56 -53.36
N ALA A 1040 9.21 19.19 -52.24
CA ALA A 1040 10.25 18.70 -51.32
C ALA A 1040 9.85 17.35 -50.70
N ILE A 1041 8.60 17.20 -50.28
CA ILE A 1041 8.08 15.93 -49.73
C ILE A 1041 8.12 14.84 -50.80
N GLN A 1042 7.76 15.14 -52.04
CA GLN A 1042 7.81 14.15 -53.12
C GLN A 1042 9.23 13.63 -53.37
N GLY A 1043 10.26 14.49 -53.28
CA GLY A 1043 11.65 14.05 -53.30
C GLY A 1043 12.04 13.13 -52.14
N ILE A 1044 11.50 13.37 -50.93
CA ILE A 1044 11.70 12.49 -49.76
C ILE A 1044 11.07 11.12 -49.99
N LEU A 1045 9.87 11.07 -50.57
CA LEU A 1045 9.17 9.82 -50.84
C LEU A 1045 9.90 8.98 -51.89
N GLN A 1046 10.41 9.60 -52.96
CA GLN A 1046 11.23 8.91 -53.96
C GLN A 1046 12.54 8.34 -53.37
N GLU A 1047 13.20 9.11 -52.49
CA GLU A 1047 14.39 8.64 -51.77
C GLU A 1047 14.05 7.47 -50.84
N PHE A 1048 12.90 7.52 -50.17
CA PHE A 1048 12.39 6.44 -49.33
C PHE A 1048 12.08 5.17 -50.14
N GLU A 1049 11.33 5.28 -51.24
CA GLU A 1049 11.06 4.16 -52.16
C GLU A 1049 12.35 3.49 -52.63
N SER A 1050 13.33 4.28 -53.09
CA SER A 1050 14.63 3.77 -53.54
C SER A 1050 15.39 3.06 -52.42
N ARG A 1051 15.35 3.56 -51.18
CA ARG A 1051 16.00 2.92 -50.03
C ARG A 1051 15.36 1.57 -49.70
N ILE A 1052 14.03 1.47 -49.81
CA ILE A 1052 13.30 0.23 -49.55
C ILE A 1052 13.58 -0.82 -50.63
N GLN A 1053 13.53 -0.42 -51.90
CA GLN A 1053 13.75 -1.33 -53.04
C GLN A 1053 15.19 -1.88 -53.13
N LYS A 1054 16.19 -1.18 -52.56
CA LYS A 1054 17.60 -1.61 -52.53
C LYS A 1054 17.93 -2.64 -51.43
N SER A 1055 16.96 -3.05 -50.62
CA SER A 1055 17.20 -3.95 -49.50
C SER A 1055 16.98 -5.42 -49.89
N ASP A 1056 18.00 -6.05 -50.45
CA ASP A 1056 17.96 -7.44 -50.95
C ASP A 1056 17.55 -8.48 -49.88
N LYS A 1057 17.66 -8.14 -48.59
CA LYS A 1057 17.29 -9.04 -47.47
C LYS A 1057 15.77 -9.19 -47.26
N TYR A 1058 14.98 -8.16 -47.58
CA TYR A 1058 13.56 -8.09 -47.20
C TYR A 1058 12.64 -7.66 -48.34
N PHE A 1059 13.18 -7.07 -49.41
CA PHE A 1059 12.43 -6.64 -50.57
C PHE A 1059 12.81 -7.52 -51.77
N ASP A 1060 11.86 -8.31 -52.26
CA ASP A 1060 12.03 -9.13 -53.46
C ASP A 1060 11.25 -8.47 -54.62
N PRO A 1061 11.93 -7.91 -55.64
CA PRO A 1061 11.24 -7.26 -56.76
C PRO A 1061 10.27 -8.17 -57.53
N GLU A 1062 10.42 -9.50 -57.45
CA GLU A 1062 9.53 -10.45 -58.14
C GLU A 1062 8.21 -10.68 -57.40
N HIS A 1063 8.20 -10.47 -56.07
CA HIS A 1063 7.07 -10.81 -55.20
C HIS A 1063 6.60 -9.68 -54.29
N CYS A 1064 7.33 -8.57 -54.21
CA CYS A 1064 7.05 -7.40 -53.38
C CYS A 1064 6.84 -6.15 -54.25
N TRP A 1065 5.88 -5.33 -53.87
CA TRP A 1065 5.72 -3.98 -54.41
C TRP A 1065 5.50 -2.97 -53.28
N MET A 1066 6.04 -1.76 -53.45
CA MET A 1066 5.74 -0.62 -52.58
C MET A 1066 5.78 0.69 -53.37
N SER A 1067 4.83 1.57 -53.09
CA SER A 1067 4.84 2.97 -53.52
C SER A 1067 4.44 3.89 -52.37
N ALA A 1068 4.96 5.11 -52.39
CA ALA A 1068 4.69 6.19 -51.47
C ALA A 1068 4.39 7.47 -52.28
N SER A 1069 3.15 7.97 -52.18
CA SER A 1069 2.69 9.11 -52.98
C SER A 1069 1.91 10.12 -52.14
N ILE A 1070 1.78 11.34 -52.64
CA ILE A 1070 0.93 12.38 -52.03
C ILE A 1070 -0.47 12.27 -52.64
N ALA A 1071 -1.50 12.17 -51.80
CA ALA A 1071 -2.90 12.07 -52.20
C ALA A 1071 -3.74 13.15 -51.48
N ARG A 1072 -4.73 13.70 -52.18
CA ARG A 1072 -5.75 14.57 -51.55
C ARG A 1072 -6.85 13.70 -50.94
N ARG A 1073 -7.56 14.21 -49.94
CA ARG A 1073 -8.68 13.46 -49.31
C ARG A 1073 -9.70 12.98 -50.36
N SER A 1074 -10.02 13.82 -51.35
CA SER A 1074 -10.95 13.49 -52.44
C SER A 1074 -10.46 12.38 -53.38
N SER A 1075 -9.15 12.10 -53.44
CA SER A 1075 -8.56 11.10 -54.33
C SER A 1075 -8.21 9.78 -53.62
N LEU A 1076 -8.43 9.67 -52.31
CA LEU A 1076 -8.12 8.46 -51.56
C LEU A 1076 -9.12 7.31 -51.82
N GLY A 1077 -10.38 7.60 -52.16
CA GLY A 1077 -11.43 6.58 -52.29
C GLY A 1077 -12.07 6.21 -50.93
N PRO A 1078 -12.88 5.14 -50.86
CA PRO A 1078 -13.55 4.67 -49.64
C PRO A 1078 -12.58 3.90 -48.72
N VAL A 1079 -11.47 4.53 -48.36
CA VAL A 1079 -10.43 3.92 -47.53
C VAL A 1079 -10.96 3.67 -46.13
N GLN A 1080 -10.96 2.39 -45.72
CA GLN A 1080 -11.42 1.94 -44.40
C GLN A 1080 -10.29 1.24 -43.64
N LEU A 1081 -10.44 1.09 -42.33
CA LEU A 1081 -9.47 0.34 -41.54
C LEU A 1081 -9.43 -1.13 -42.00
N ALA A 1082 -8.23 -1.66 -42.11
CA ALA A 1082 -8.04 -3.07 -42.43
C ALA A 1082 -8.47 -3.96 -41.24
N PRO A 1083 -9.16 -5.09 -41.47
CA PRO A 1083 -9.42 -6.08 -40.41
C PRO A 1083 -8.10 -6.62 -39.83
N GLU A 1084 -7.97 -6.67 -38.50
CA GLU A 1084 -6.73 -7.14 -37.83
C GLU A 1084 -6.35 -8.58 -38.22
N GLN A 1085 -7.35 -9.44 -38.45
CA GLN A 1085 -7.21 -10.87 -38.75
C GLN A 1085 -6.47 -11.17 -40.06
N LEU A 1086 -6.45 -10.24 -41.02
CA LEU A 1086 -5.85 -10.44 -42.34
C LEU A 1086 -4.33 -10.67 -42.29
N TYR A 1087 -3.68 -10.33 -41.18
CA TYR A 1087 -2.22 -10.37 -41.04
C TYR A 1087 -1.72 -11.24 -39.87
N ASP A 1088 -2.60 -12.00 -39.22
CA ASP A 1088 -2.27 -12.89 -38.10
C ASP A 1088 -1.57 -14.17 -38.54
N TYR A 1089 -0.63 -14.69 -37.75
CA TYR A 1089 0.15 -15.89 -38.11
C TYR A 1089 -0.72 -17.17 -38.08
N ASP A 1090 -0.86 -17.83 -39.23
CA ASP A 1090 -1.56 -19.12 -39.33
C ASP A 1090 -0.68 -20.30 -38.89
N ALA A 1091 -1.29 -21.28 -38.22
CA ALA A 1091 -0.61 -22.42 -37.63
C ALA A 1091 0.01 -23.41 -38.64
N ALA A 1092 -0.37 -23.34 -39.92
CA ALA A 1092 0.13 -24.23 -40.98
C ALA A 1092 1.54 -23.85 -41.47
N ASP A 1093 2.08 -22.69 -41.05
CA ASP A 1093 3.25 -22.02 -41.64
C ASP A 1093 4.54 -22.24 -40.81
N THR A 1094 4.65 -23.35 -40.07
CA THR A 1094 5.69 -23.59 -39.03
C THR A 1094 6.97 -24.27 -39.54
N ASP A 1095 7.80 -23.57 -40.31
CA ASP A 1095 9.21 -23.99 -40.54
C ASP A 1095 10.11 -23.51 -39.39
N ILE A 1096 10.16 -24.28 -38.30
CA ILE A 1096 11.11 -24.08 -37.18
C ILE A 1096 12.48 -24.72 -37.49
N ASP A 1097 12.53 -25.65 -38.45
CA ASP A 1097 13.65 -26.57 -38.64
C ASP A 1097 14.74 -26.06 -39.61
N SER A 1098 14.58 -24.89 -40.24
CA SER A 1098 15.53 -24.36 -41.25
C SER A 1098 16.60 -23.40 -40.72
N ASP A 1099 16.50 -22.94 -39.46
CA ASP A 1099 17.44 -21.96 -38.87
C ASP A 1099 18.54 -22.62 -38.00
N ASP A 1100 18.54 -23.95 -37.82
CA ASP A 1100 19.44 -24.65 -36.88
C ASP A 1100 20.87 -24.90 -37.40
N GLU A 1101 21.12 -24.82 -38.72
CA GLU A 1101 22.47 -25.09 -39.28
C GLU A 1101 23.45 -23.90 -39.14
N ASP A 1102 22.96 -22.65 -39.08
CA ASP A 1102 23.78 -21.44 -38.86
C ASP A 1102 23.95 -21.09 -37.36
N ASP A 1103 23.17 -21.72 -36.47
CA ASP A 1103 23.11 -21.41 -35.02
C ASP A 1103 24.28 -21.99 -34.21
N ALA A 1104 25.08 -22.89 -34.77
CA ALA A 1104 26.16 -23.57 -34.05
C ALA A 1104 27.42 -22.72 -33.83
N GLU A 1105 27.74 -21.78 -34.74
CA GLU A 1105 29.01 -21.04 -34.70
C GLU A 1105 28.94 -19.69 -33.93
N GLU A 1106 27.77 -19.05 -33.83
CA GLU A 1106 27.62 -17.77 -33.12
C GLU A 1106 27.31 -17.91 -31.60
N LEU A 1107 26.71 -19.03 -31.17
CA LEU A 1107 26.41 -19.27 -29.75
C LEU A 1107 27.66 -19.66 -28.92
N GLU A 1108 28.67 -20.27 -29.54
CA GLU A 1108 29.94 -20.59 -28.84
C GLU A 1108 30.76 -19.35 -28.48
N GLN A 1109 30.58 -18.22 -29.19
CA GLN A 1109 31.34 -17.00 -28.91
C GLN A 1109 30.75 -16.16 -27.78
N ASN A 1110 29.46 -16.34 -27.46
CA ASN A 1110 28.75 -15.54 -26.45
C ASN A 1110 28.71 -16.18 -25.05
N GLU A 1111 28.99 -17.48 -24.91
CA GLU A 1111 28.95 -18.19 -23.61
C GLU A 1111 30.35 -18.54 -23.04
N ALA A 1112 31.44 -18.24 -23.75
CA ALA A 1112 32.80 -18.58 -23.34
C ALA A 1112 33.43 -17.58 -22.35
N VAL A 1113 32.73 -17.18 -21.28
CA VAL A 1113 33.36 -16.56 -20.09
C VAL A 1113 32.60 -17.02 -18.84
N GLY A 1114 32.98 -18.19 -18.32
CA GLY A 1114 32.41 -18.73 -17.09
C GLY A 1114 33.06 -20.05 -16.67
N ASP A 1115 33.97 -19.93 -15.70
CA ASP A 1115 34.49 -20.96 -14.78
C ASP A 1115 35.80 -21.72 -15.13
N PRO A 1116 36.84 -21.68 -14.28
CA PRO A 1116 37.99 -22.58 -14.35
C PRO A 1116 37.86 -23.70 -13.31
N LEU A 1117 37.95 -24.97 -13.72
CA LEU A 1117 38.74 -26.04 -13.06
C LEU A 1117 38.46 -27.43 -13.66
N ALA A 1118 39.52 -28.26 -13.61
CA ALA A 1118 39.61 -29.70 -13.82
C ALA A 1118 39.92 -30.23 -15.25
N SER A 1119 41.14 -30.78 -15.33
CA SER A 1119 41.80 -31.52 -16.41
C SER A 1119 41.26 -32.95 -16.61
N ASN A 1120 41.15 -33.43 -17.86
CA ASN A 1120 42.04 -34.45 -18.44
C ASN A 1120 41.59 -34.96 -19.83
N LYS A 1121 42.63 -35.36 -20.60
CA LYS A 1121 42.74 -36.10 -21.88
C LYS A 1121 41.69 -37.21 -22.09
N ASP A 1122 41.26 -37.62 -23.30
CA ASP A 1122 42.04 -38.10 -24.46
C ASP A 1122 41.23 -38.07 -25.78
N ALA A 1123 41.94 -38.26 -26.89
CA ALA A 1123 41.59 -38.02 -28.30
C ALA A 1123 40.73 -39.09 -29.02
N ALA A 1124 40.04 -38.69 -30.12
CA ALA A 1124 40.11 -39.33 -31.46
C ALA A 1124 39.28 -38.60 -32.56
N ARG A 1125 39.84 -38.59 -33.78
CA ARG A 1125 39.40 -37.96 -35.06
C ARG A 1125 38.22 -38.70 -35.73
N VAL A 1126 37.45 -38.12 -36.69
CA VAL A 1126 37.65 -38.06 -38.18
C VAL A 1126 36.53 -37.16 -38.79
N SER A 1127 36.78 -35.98 -39.39
CA SER A 1127 36.93 -35.63 -40.85
C SER A 1127 35.68 -35.84 -41.74
N LYS A 1128 35.26 -34.99 -42.72
CA LYS A 1128 35.68 -33.71 -43.35
C LYS A 1128 34.63 -33.42 -44.47
N LEU A 1129 34.36 -32.16 -44.85
CA LEU A 1129 34.59 -31.48 -46.16
C LEU A 1129 33.81 -30.14 -46.14
N ALA A 1130 34.19 -29.02 -46.77
CA ALA A 1130 35.45 -28.42 -47.21
C ALA A 1130 35.09 -27.03 -47.79
N THR A 1131 35.83 -25.96 -47.44
CA THR A 1131 36.14 -24.85 -48.38
C THR A 1131 37.43 -24.13 -47.92
N THR A 1132 38.31 -23.96 -48.89
CA THR A 1132 39.60 -23.24 -49.01
C THR A 1132 39.89 -22.05 -48.08
N SER A 1133 41.10 -21.67 -47.62
CA SER A 1133 42.42 -22.26 -47.33
C SER A 1133 43.46 -21.11 -47.32
N HIS A 1134 43.94 -20.68 -46.14
CA HIS A 1134 45.29 -20.13 -45.99
C HIS A 1134 46.14 -21.17 -45.26
N VAL A 1135 47.30 -21.50 -45.84
CA VAL A 1135 48.14 -22.64 -45.48
C VAL A 1135 48.66 -22.51 -44.05
N LYS A 1136 48.34 -23.48 -43.19
CA LYS A 1136 48.80 -23.59 -41.80
C LYS A 1136 50.14 -24.35 -41.76
N PRO A 1137 51.19 -23.85 -41.10
CA PRO A 1137 52.39 -24.64 -40.82
C PRO A 1137 52.04 -25.81 -39.87
N PRO A 1138 52.65 -26.99 -40.04
CA PRO A 1138 52.38 -28.14 -39.16
C PRO A 1138 52.90 -27.87 -37.75
N GLY A 1139 51.99 -27.72 -36.78
CA GLY A 1139 52.30 -27.52 -35.34
C GLY A 1139 51.62 -26.32 -34.66
N ALA A 1140 51.06 -25.36 -35.42
CA ALA A 1140 50.49 -24.13 -34.84
C ALA A 1140 49.05 -24.32 -34.30
N GLY A 1141 48.83 -23.91 -33.04
CA GLY A 1141 47.54 -23.90 -32.34
C GLY A 1141 46.49 -22.96 -32.97
N LYS A 1142 45.31 -22.84 -32.33
CA LYS A 1142 44.31 -21.81 -32.68
C LYS A 1142 44.79 -20.48 -32.11
N LEU A 1143 45.26 -19.58 -32.98
CA LEU A 1143 45.63 -18.20 -32.63
C LEU A 1143 44.46 -17.53 -31.89
N ARG A 1144 44.72 -17.00 -30.70
CA ARG A 1144 43.74 -16.21 -29.94
C ARG A 1144 43.36 -14.94 -30.70
N THR A 1145 42.15 -14.44 -30.48
CA THR A 1145 41.64 -13.30 -31.27
C THR A 1145 42.34 -12.00 -30.87
N ALA A 1146 42.27 -10.97 -31.74
CA ALA A 1146 42.80 -9.65 -31.42
C ALA A 1146 42.14 -9.05 -30.16
N VAL A 1147 40.90 -9.44 -29.88
CA VAL A 1147 40.13 -9.01 -28.70
C VAL A 1147 40.68 -9.66 -27.44
N ASP A 1148 40.98 -10.96 -27.49
CA ASP A 1148 41.62 -11.66 -26.38
C ASP A 1148 42.97 -11.02 -26.04
N ALA A 1149 43.79 -10.75 -27.05
CA ALA A 1149 45.07 -10.07 -26.91
C ALA A 1149 44.93 -8.66 -26.30
N LEU A 1150 43.96 -7.86 -26.78
CA LEU A 1150 43.68 -6.52 -26.24
C LEU A 1150 43.25 -6.58 -24.77
N ASN A 1151 42.34 -7.47 -24.42
CA ASN A 1151 41.83 -7.62 -23.06
C ASN A 1151 42.91 -8.14 -22.11
N ARG A 1152 43.76 -9.07 -22.57
CA ARG A 1152 44.87 -9.57 -21.77
C ARG A 1152 45.87 -8.47 -21.46
N ILE A 1153 46.27 -7.67 -22.46
CA ILE A 1153 47.20 -6.56 -22.23
C ILE A 1153 46.60 -5.47 -21.31
N ARG A 1154 45.29 -5.23 -21.36
CA ARG A 1154 44.64 -4.19 -20.54
C ARG A 1154 44.44 -4.57 -19.08
N TRP A 1155 44.09 -5.82 -18.83
CA TRP A 1155 43.54 -6.25 -17.54
C TRP A 1155 44.44 -7.23 -16.79
N ASP A 1156 45.52 -7.73 -17.40
CA ASP A 1156 46.51 -8.55 -16.70
C ASP A 1156 47.46 -7.65 -15.87
N PRO A 1157 47.49 -7.76 -14.53
CA PRO A 1157 48.37 -6.96 -13.69
C PRO A 1157 49.87 -7.16 -13.98
N GLY A 1158 50.24 -8.24 -14.68
CA GLY A 1158 51.60 -8.53 -15.12
C GLY A 1158 52.04 -7.82 -16.41
N MET A 1159 51.17 -7.06 -17.07
CA MET A 1159 51.46 -6.34 -18.32
C MET A 1159 51.15 -4.86 -18.17
N ASP A 1160 52.06 -3.98 -18.58
CA ASP A 1160 51.84 -2.53 -18.60
C ASP A 1160 51.22 -2.12 -19.94
N SER A 1161 49.94 -1.75 -19.95
CA SER A 1161 49.19 -1.37 -21.16
C SER A 1161 49.81 -0.16 -21.89
N ALA A 1162 50.50 0.73 -21.16
CA ALA A 1162 51.16 1.90 -21.72
C ALA A 1162 52.35 1.53 -22.61
N ASP A 1163 52.94 0.35 -22.41
CA ASP A 1163 54.06 -0.19 -23.20
C ASP A 1163 53.59 -0.86 -24.51
N TYR A 1164 52.33 -0.73 -24.94
CA TYR A 1164 51.84 -1.36 -26.16
C TYR A 1164 51.23 -0.38 -27.17
N VAL A 1165 51.37 -0.71 -28.46
CA VAL A 1165 50.67 -0.07 -29.58
C VAL A 1165 49.87 -1.11 -30.38
N VAL A 1166 48.75 -0.65 -30.93
CA VAL A 1166 47.84 -1.42 -31.79
C VAL A 1166 48.07 -0.99 -33.23
N GLY A 1167 48.54 -1.91 -34.06
CA GLY A 1167 48.57 -1.75 -35.50
C GLY A 1167 47.21 -2.11 -36.09
N TYR A 1168 46.59 -1.20 -36.85
CA TYR A 1168 45.27 -1.40 -37.46
C TYR A 1168 45.25 -0.96 -38.93
N GLU A 1169 44.29 -1.49 -39.68
CA GLU A 1169 44.06 -1.12 -41.08
C GLU A 1169 43.07 0.06 -41.17
N ASP A 1170 43.59 1.25 -41.50
CA ASP A 1170 42.80 2.44 -41.75
C ASP A 1170 42.10 2.40 -43.12
N ARG A 1171 40.92 3.01 -43.23
CA ARG A 1171 40.10 2.98 -44.47
C ARG A 1171 40.77 3.71 -45.64
N PHE A 1172 41.66 4.65 -45.38
CA PHE A 1172 42.26 5.53 -46.40
C PHE A 1172 43.79 5.50 -46.39
N LEU A 1173 44.41 5.29 -45.23
CA LEU A 1173 45.86 5.46 -45.01
C LEU A 1173 46.64 4.13 -44.85
N GLY A 1174 45.99 2.98 -45.00
CA GLY A 1174 46.62 1.66 -44.85
C GLY A 1174 46.95 1.34 -43.38
N ALA A 1175 48.03 0.59 -43.14
CA ALA A 1175 48.40 0.20 -41.77
C ALA A 1175 48.87 1.40 -40.94
N GLN A 1176 48.18 1.68 -39.84
CA GLN A 1176 48.48 2.76 -38.89
C GLN A 1176 48.69 2.18 -37.48
N GLU A 1177 49.46 2.88 -36.64
CA GLU A 1177 49.69 2.50 -35.24
C GLU A 1177 49.09 3.53 -34.29
N LYS A 1178 48.42 3.06 -33.24
CA LYS A 1178 47.87 3.91 -32.17
C LYS A 1178 48.23 3.32 -30.81
N ALA A 1179 48.47 4.16 -29.81
CA ALA A 1179 48.75 3.69 -28.44
C ALA A 1179 47.56 2.90 -27.89
N LEU A 1180 47.83 1.79 -27.20
CA LEU A 1180 46.78 0.87 -26.74
C LEU A 1180 45.83 1.50 -25.72
N ASP A 1181 46.32 2.42 -24.88
CA ASP A 1181 45.48 3.19 -23.94
C ASP A 1181 44.52 4.15 -24.65
N SER A 1182 44.90 4.63 -25.83
CA SER A 1182 44.05 5.50 -26.65
C SER A 1182 43.10 4.73 -27.57
N TRP A 1183 43.10 3.39 -27.50
CA TRP A 1183 42.17 2.55 -28.26
C TRP A 1183 40.79 2.56 -27.59
N ARG A 1184 39.73 2.92 -28.32
CA ARG A 1184 38.36 3.00 -27.80
C ARG A 1184 37.51 1.85 -28.38
N THR A 1185 36.73 1.20 -27.52
CA THR A 1185 35.92 0.02 -27.89
C THR A 1185 34.42 0.35 -28.07
N GLU A 1186 33.99 1.56 -27.74
CA GLU A 1186 32.60 2.01 -27.87
C GLU A 1186 32.28 2.43 -29.32
N GLN A 1187 31.17 1.92 -29.88
CA GLN A 1187 30.74 2.18 -31.26
C GLN A 1187 30.26 3.62 -31.52
N THR A 1188 30.10 4.42 -30.46
CA THR A 1188 29.57 5.79 -30.51
C THR A 1188 30.63 6.87 -30.59
N ASP A 1189 31.92 6.50 -30.55
CA ASP A 1189 33.06 7.40 -30.65
C ASP A 1189 33.35 7.78 -32.12
N GLU A 1190 33.68 9.05 -32.39
CA GLU A 1190 33.96 9.55 -33.74
C GLU A 1190 35.22 8.90 -34.36
N GLU A 1191 36.14 8.39 -33.53
CA GLU A 1191 37.35 7.68 -33.96
C GLU A 1191 37.24 6.13 -33.85
N PHE A 1192 36.03 5.57 -33.82
CA PHE A 1192 35.83 4.13 -33.68
C PHE A 1192 36.43 3.33 -34.85
N ILE A 1193 37.41 2.47 -34.53
CA ILE A 1193 38.01 1.52 -35.48
C ILE A 1193 37.49 0.11 -35.14
N PRO A 1194 36.78 -0.56 -36.07
CA PRO A 1194 36.28 -1.91 -35.83
C PRO A 1194 37.41 -2.89 -35.49
N GLN A 1195 37.20 -3.71 -34.46
CA GLN A 1195 38.23 -4.61 -33.90
C GLN A 1195 38.74 -5.64 -34.92
N HIS A 1196 37.93 -6.01 -35.92
CA HIS A 1196 38.35 -6.89 -37.02
C HIS A 1196 39.42 -6.26 -37.93
N ARG A 1197 39.75 -4.97 -37.76
CA ARG A 1197 40.82 -4.27 -38.49
C ARG A 1197 42.14 -4.22 -37.74
N ILE A 1198 42.22 -4.77 -36.52
CA ILE A 1198 43.49 -4.91 -35.81
C ILE A 1198 44.36 -5.93 -36.56
N LEU A 1199 45.58 -5.53 -36.89
CA LEU A 1199 46.59 -6.33 -37.58
C LEU A 1199 47.56 -6.97 -36.58
N TYR A 1200 48.09 -6.19 -35.63
CA TYR A 1200 49.08 -6.67 -34.66
C TYR A 1200 49.11 -5.82 -33.37
N PHE A 1201 49.72 -6.36 -32.32
CA PHE A 1201 50.12 -5.66 -31.10
C PHE A 1201 51.64 -5.66 -30.99
N LYS A 1202 52.22 -4.48 -30.77
CA LYS A 1202 53.67 -4.30 -30.66
C LYS A 1202 54.02 -3.65 -29.33
N ARG A 1203 55.02 -4.20 -28.65
CA ARG A 1203 55.55 -3.64 -27.41
C ARG A 1203 56.51 -2.49 -27.72
N LYS A 1204 56.37 -1.35 -27.05
CA LYS A 1204 57.12 -0.12 -27.32
C LYS A 1204 58.56 -0.21 -26.81
N SER A 1205 58.78 -0.86 -25.67
CA SER A 1205 60.10 -0.96 -25.01
C SER A 1205 61.16 -1.67 -25.84
N ASP A 1206 60.80 -2.69 -26.60
CA ASP A 1206 61.73 -3.47 -27.43
C ASP A 1206 61.33 -3.56 -28.91
N GLY A 1207 60.18 -2.98 -29.30
CA GLY A 1207 59.69 -2.98 -30.67
C GLY A 1207 59.19 -4.34 -31.17
N VAL A 1208 59.06 -5.34 -30.29
CA VAL A 1208 58.69 -6.70 -30.67
C VAL A 1208 57.17 -6.79 -30.88
N ILE A 1209 56.77 -7.39 -32.00
CA ILE A 1209 55.37 -7.73 -32.26
C ILE A 1209 55.02 -8.96 -31.44
N VAL A 1210 54.17 -8.77 -30.43
CA VAL A 1210 53.78 -9.81 -29.47
C VAL A 1210 52.55 -10.59 -29.91
N TRP A 1211 51.79 -10.06 -30.86
CA TRP A 1211 50.66 -10.74 -31.48
C TRP A 1211 50.45 -10.18 -32.90
N ASP A 1212 50.33 -11.04 -33.90
CA ASP A 1212 50.11 -10.64 -35.30
C ASP A 1212 49.18 -11.61 -36.02
N ARG A 1213 48.12 -11.05 -36.61
CA ARG A 1213 47.12 -11.79 -37.35
C ARG A 1213 47.66 -12.42 -38.64
N ARG A 1214 48.58 -11.75 -39.36
CA ARG A 1214 49.09 -12.23 -40.65
C ARG A 1214 50.20 -13.26 -40.47
N SER A 1215 51.16 -13.01 -39.58
CA SER A 1215 52.26 -13.95 -39.30
C SER A 1215 51.91 -15.02 -38.27
N ARG A 1216 50.70 -14.97 -37.69
CA ARG A 1216 50.22 -15.87 -36.62
C ARG A 1216 51.09 -15.89 -35.36
N VAL A 1217 51.84 -14.83 -35.08
CA VAL A 1217 52.57 -14.70 -33.83
C VAL A 1217 51.59 -14.46 -32.69
N ASP A 1218 51.77 -15.14 -31.56
CA ASP A 1218 51.06 -14.87 -30.29
C ASP A 1218 51.96 -15.27 -29.11
N ALA A 1219 52.82 -14.32 -28.73
CA ALA A 1219 53.64 -14.35 -27.53
C ALA A 1219 52.87 -13.89 -26.28
N ILE A 1220 51.63 -13.42 -26.42
CA ILE A 1220 50.76 -13.01 -25.29
C ILE A 1220 50.21 -14.24 -24.57
N PHE A 1221 49.74 -15.24 -25.34
CA PHE A 1221 49.20 -16.49 -24.80
C PHE A 1221 50.07 -17.71 -25.10
N GLY A 1222 51.15 -17.54 -25.88
CA GLY A 1222 52.02 -18.64 -26.33
C GLY A 1222 51.33 -19.60 -27.30
N SER A 1223 50.28 -19.14 -28.01
CA SER A 1223 49.43 -19.98 -28.86
C SER A 1223 49.75 -19.91 -30.36
N GLY A 1224 50.68 -19.02 -30.75
CA GLY A 1224 51.01 -18.65 -32.12
C GLY A 1224 52.17 -19.42 -32.74
#